data_AF-A0AAD9TXF8-F1
#
_entry.id   AF-A0AAD9TXF8-F1
#
_cell.length_a   1.000
_cell.length_b   1.000
_cell.length_c   1.000
_cell.angle_alpha   90.00
_cell.angle_beta   90.00
_cell.angle_gamma   90.00
#
_symmetry.space_group_name_H-M   'P 1'
#
loop_
_entity.id
_entity.type
_entity.pdbx_description
1 polymer ?
#
loop_
_entity_poly.entity_id
_entity_poly.type
_entity_poly.pdbx_seq_one_letter_code
_entity_poly.pdbx_strand_id
1 'polypeptide(L)'
;MMFPSRRALLQCFTVSLITCISSASTFFNPFNVTYDHRAIIIDGNRRMLISAGIHYPRATPQMWPDIIAKSKEGGADVIQTYVFWSEHEPVRGQYNFEGKNDLVKFAKLVGSYGLYFHLRIGPYVCAEWNFGGFPVWLRDIPGIEFRTDNAPFKEEMQRFVKKIVDLMREEMLLSWQGGPIIMLQIENEYGNMESTYGQRGKEYVKWAARMALGLGAGVPWVMCKQTDAPDPIIDACNGYYCDGYKPNSNNKPTLWTENWDGWYTTWGGRLPHRPAEDLAFAVARFFQRGGSFMNYYMYFGGTNFGRTSGGPFYITSYDYDAPIDEYGLLSEPKWGHLKDLHAAIKLCEPALVAADSPQYIRLGPNQEAHVYRVNVLSEGLNSSQYGSQSSCSAFLANIDEHKAASVSFFGQSYILPPWSVSVLPDCRNTVFNTAKVGAQTSIKTVDFALPLSSKLSVAQQSMIDSKVSSISKSWMTVKEPIGIWGENNFTVQGILEHLNVTKDSTDYLWLMTRIYVSENDISFWEENNVTPAIMIDSMRDVLRVFINGQLTGSVSGRWVKVVQPVKFVPGDNDLVLLSQTVGLQNYGAFLEKDGAGFRGQVKLTGFKNGDVDLSKLLWTYQVGLRGEFQKIYEIKENIKAEWTDLMPDVIPSTFTWYKTYFDAPDGLDPVALDVGSMGKGQAWVNGHHIGRYWTKVAPKEGCQTCDYRGAYKSDKCTTNCGKPTQIWYHVPRAWLQASNNLLVIFEETGGNPFEISVKIRSTQSVCAQISESHYPPLWKLSHSDFVDGKISADDMVPEMQLRCEDGYIISSIEFASYGTPQGSCQAFSRGNCHAPNSLSVVSKTCVGRNSCSTGISNAIFGGDPCRGIVKILAVEARCIPSSNIGFSQL
;
A
#
# COMPACT_ATOMS: atom_id res chain seq x y z
N MET A 1 -27.93 70.20 -38.87
CA MET A 1 -28.08 69.12 -39.87
C MET A 1 -27.34 67.88 -39.35
N MET A 2 -28.06 66.76 -39.28
CA MET A 2 -27.62 65.39 -39.59
C MET A 2 -26.36 64.78 -38.94
N PHE A 3 -26.64 63.76 -38.09
CA PHE A 3 -26.06 62.40 -38.00
C PHE A 3 -24.57 62.17 -37.58
N PRO A 4 -24.25 61.04 -36.91
CA PRO A 4 -23.53 61.07 -35.63
C PRO A 4 -22.22 60.27 -35.55
N SER A 5 -21.27 60.82 -34.78
CA SER A 5 -20.60 60.23 -33.60
C SER A 5 -20.19 58.73 -33.59
N ARG A 6 -18.87 58.50 -33.71
CA ARG A 6 -18.14 57.45 -32.98
C ARG A 6 -17.79 57.99 -31.59
N ARG A 7 -18.23 57.34 -30.51
CA ARG A 7 -17.86 57.68 -29.13
C ARG A 7 -16.77 56.74 -28.62
N ALA A 8 -15.64 57.35 -28.26
CA ALA A 8 -14.56 56.78 -27.49
C ALA A 8 -14.74 57.09 -25.99
N LEU A 9 -14.31 56.12 -25.18
CA LEU A 9 -13.85 56.16 -23.78
C LEU A 9 -14.48 57.17 -22.81
N LEU A 10 -15.26 56.63 -21.87
CA LEU A 10 -15.27 57.09 -20.48
C LEU A 10 -15.71 55.91 -19.62
N GLN A 11 -14.82 55.37 -18.78
CA GLN A 11 -15.26 54.58 -17.63
C GLN A 11 -14.28 54.70 -16.47
N CYS A 12 -14.88 54.93 -15.31
CA CYS A 12 -14.34 55.47 -14.09
C CYS A 12 -13.29 54.57 -13.42
N PHE A 13 -12.30 55.22 -12.81
CA PHE A 13 -11.48 54.66 -11.75
C PHE A 13 -12.34 54.42 -10.50
N THR A 14 -12.65 53.17 -10.20
CA THR A 14 -12.98 52.71 -8.85
C THR A 14 -11.83 51.85 -8.35
N VAL A 15 -11.04 52.41 -7.43
CA VAL A 15 -10.03 51.67 -6.66
C VAL A 15 -10.79 50.77 -5.68
N SER A 16 -11.01 49.52 -6.06
CA SER A 16 -11.35 48.46 -5.09
C SER A 16 -10.06 47.98 -4.46
N LEU A 17 -9.81 48.45 -3.23
CA LEU A 17 -8.84 47.88 -2.32
C LEU A 17 -9.31 46.45 -1.98
N ILE A 18 -8.81 45.44 -2.73
CA ILE A 18 -8.97 44.05 -2.33
C ILE A 18 -7.94 43.82 -1.21
N THR A 19 -8.37 44.04 0.03
CA THR A 19 -7.73 43.41 1.18
C THR A 19 -7.87 41.90 1.00
N CYS A 20 -6.81 41.24 0.53
CA CYS A 20 -6.63 39.80 0.70
C CYS A 20 -6.49 39.51 2.20
N ILE A 21 -7.62 39.42 2.91
CA ILE A 21 -7.66 38.69 4.16
C ILE A 21 -7.52 37.23 3.76
N SER A 22 -6.31 36.70 3.84
CA SER A 22 -6.09 35.26 3.89
C SER A 22 -6.73 34.77 5.18
N SER A 23 -8.03 34.48 5.15
CA SER A 23 -8.66 33.70 6.21
C SER A 23 -7.97 32.34 6.20
N ALA A 24 -7.03 32.13 7.11
CA ALA A 24 -6.55 30.80 7.44
C ALA A 24 -7.78 29.98 7.83
N SER A 25 -8.27 29.14 6.93
CA SER A 25 -9.44 28.31 7.18
C SER A 25 -9.03 27.25 8.20
N THR A 26 -9.41 27.45 9.45
CA THR A 26 -9.35 26.41 10.48
C THR A 26 -10.25 25.25 10.05
N PHE A 27 -9.73 24.02 9.98
CA PHE A 27 -10.50 22.84 9.59
C PHE A 27 -11.49 22.44 10.68
N PHE A 28 -11.05 22.60 11.93
CA PHE A 28 -11.81 22.39 13.14
C PHE A 28 -11.75 23.64 14.00
N ASN A 29 -12.71 23.80 14.91
CA ASN A 29 -12.51 24.72 16.03
C ASN A 29 -11.33 24.20 16.85
N PRO A 30 -10.36 25.04 17.27
CA PRO A 30 -9.24 24.62 18.11
C PRO A 30 -9.67 23.73 19.28
N PHE A 31 -9.04 22.56 19.42
CA PHE A 31 -9.38 21.58 20.44
C PHE A 31 -8.15 20.93 21.05
N ASN A 32 -8.25 20.53 22.32
CA ASN A 32 -7.17 19.83 23.01
C ASN A 32 -7.27 18.32 22.80
N VAL A 33 -6.11 17.67 22.74
CA VAL A 33 -6.01 16.20 22.72
C VAL A 33 -5.22 15.74 23.92
N THR A 34 -5.82 14.84 24.69
CA THR A 34 -5.19 14.18 25.85
C THR A 34 -5.52 12.69 25.83
N TYR A 35 -5.23 11.96 26.89
CA TYR A 35 -5.59 10.56 27.02
C TYR A 35 -5.76 10.19 28.49
N ASP A 36 -6.43 9.07 28.73
CA ASP A 36 -6.44 8.38 30.01
C ASP A 36 -6.23 6.88 29.82
N HIS A 37 -6.43 6.09 30.88
CA HIS A 37 -6.30 4.63 30.85
C HIS A 37 -7.18 3.94 29.80
N ARG A 38 -8.27 4.59 29.36
CA ARG A 38 -9.28 3.98 28.50
C ARG A 38 -9.12 4.37 27.05
N ALA A 39 -8.90 5.65 26.74
CA ALA A 39 -8.89 6.13 25.36
C ALA A 39 -8.12 7.45 25.17
N ILE A 40 -7.90 7.79 23.90
CA ILE A 40 -7.60 9.17 23.50
C ILE A 40 -8.85 10.03 23.75
N ILE A 41 -8.63 11.23 24.30
CA ILE A 41 -9.66 12.21 24.62
C ILE A 41 -9.50 13.39 23.67
N ILE A 42 -10.51 13.61 22.82
CA ILE A 42 -10.56 14.69 21.84
C ILE A 42 -11.66 15.65 22.27
N ASP A 43 -11.30 16.92 22.50
CA ASP A 43 -12.23 17.95 22.96
C ASP A 43 -13.03 17.53 24.20
N GLY A 44 -12.33 16.97 25.20
CA GLY A 44 -12.93 16.48 26.44
C GLY A 44 -13.68 15.14 26.34
N ASN A 45 -13.80 14.54 25.16
CA ASN A 45 -14.55 13.30 24.94
C ASN A 45 -13.62 12.14 24.60
N ARG A 46 -13.71 11.02 25.34
CA ARG A 46 -13.09 9.74 24.98
C ARG A 46 -13.65 9.28 23.62
N ARG A 47 -12.79 8.73 22.75
CA ARG A 47 -13.18 8.25 21.40
C ARG A 47 -12.67 6.85 21.11
N MET A 48 -13.45 6.07 20.37
CA MET A 48 -13.01 4.79 19.77
C MET A 48 -12.60 5.05 18.32
N LEU A 49 -11.30 5.20 18.10
CA LEU A 49 -10.75 5.71 16.85
C LEU A 49 -10.35 4.58 15.90
N ILE A 50 -10.87 4.65 14.68
CA ILE A 50 -10.48 3.78 13.56
C ILE A 50 -9.65 4.61 12.59
N SER A 51 -8.47 4.11 12.22
CA SER A 51 -7.49 4.83 11.43
C SER A 51 -7.14 4.09 10.14
N ALA A 52 -6.93 4.86 9.08
CA ALA A 52 -6.56 4.38 7.75
C ALA A 52 -5.11 4.79 7.42
N GLY A 53 -4.22 3.80 7.25
CA GLY A 53 -2.83 4.03 6.85
C GLY A 53 -2.71 4.35 5.36
N ILE A 54 -2.21 5.53 5.02
CA ILE A 54 -2.02 6.00 3.64
C ILE A 54 -0.67 6.72 3.55
N HIS A 55 0.22 6.28 2.67
CA HIS A 55 1.51 6.96 2.44
C HIS A 55 1.42 7.93 1.26
N TYR A 56 1.51 9.23 1.54
CA TYR A 56 1.32 10.27 0.52
C TYR A 56 2.26 10.12 -0.71
N PRO A 57 3.55 9.72 -0.60
CA PRO A 57 4.41 9.58 -1.78
C PRO A 57 4.18 8.30 -2.59
N ARG A 58 3.34 7.37 -2.11
CA ARG A 58 2.93 6.16 -2.83
C ARG A 58 1.67 6.38 -3.68
N ALA A 59 1.14 7.60 -3.69
CA ALA A 59 0.07 8.07 -4.56
C ALA A 59 0.44 9.42 -5.18
N THR A 60 -0.26 9.80 -6.24
CA THR A 60 -0.12 11.17 -6.78
C THR A 60 -1.04 12.15 -6.04
N PRO A 61 -0.73 13.46 -6.04
CA PRO A 61 -1.62 14.47 -5.44
C PRO A 61 -3.05 14.47 -5.95
N GLN A 62 -3.26 14.00 -7.18
CA GLN A 62 -4.58 13.88 -7.81
C GLN A 62 -5.38 12.68 -7.28
N MET A 63 -4.72 11.64 -6.77
CA MET A 63 -5.38 10.48 -6.18
C MET A 63 -5.76 10.70 -4.72
N TRP A 64 -5.04 11.56 -3.99
CA TRP A 64 -5.28 11.74 -2.55
C TRP A 64 -6.74 12.07 -2.18
N PRO A 65 -7.46 12.98 -2.88
CA PRO A 65 -8.83 13.31 -2.50
C PRO A 65 -9.77 12.09 -2.55
N ASP A 66 -9.63 11.28 -3.59
CA ASP A 66 -10.45 10.08 -3.80
C ASP A 66 -10.14 8.99 -2.76
N ILE A 67 -8.85 8.71 -2.49
CA ILE A 67 -8.46 7.72 -1.49
C ILE A 67 -8.91 8.15 -0.08
N ILE A 68 -8.77 9.43 0.26
CA ILE A 68 -9.22 9.99 1.55
C ILE A 68 -10.76 9.92 1.65
N ALA A 69 -11.48 10.24 0.58
CA ALA A 69 -12.94 10.13 0.53
C ALA A 69 -13.41 8.70 0.76
N LYS A 70 -12.81 7.72 0.06
CA LYS A 70 -13.10 6.28 0.22
C LYS A 70 -12.75 5.77 1.62
N SER A 71 -11.71 6.31 2.25
CA SER A 71 -11.35 5.98 3.63
C SER A 71 -12.38 6.51 4.63
N LYS A 72 -12.86 7.75 4.43
CA LYS A 72 -13.95 8.33 5.22
C LYS A 72 -15.25 7.54 5.03
N GLU A 73 -15.62 7.25 3.79
CA GLU A 73 -16.80 6.44 3.48
C GLU A 73 -16.71 5.05 4.11
N GLY A 74 -15.51 4.47 4.13
CA GLY A 74 -15.21 3.21 4.79
C GLY A 74 -15.26 3.27 6.32
N GLY A 75 -15.49 4.42 6.94
CA GLY A 75 -15.67 4.57 8.39
C GLY A 75 -14.41 4.94 9.18
N ALA A 76 -13.34 5.40 8.52
CA ALA A 76 -12.17 5.93 9.22
C ALA A 76 -12.47 7.26 9.91
N ASP A 77 -11.96 7.44 11.13
CA ASP A 77 -11.93 8.73 11.85
C ASP A 77 -10.58 9.46 11.64
N VAL A 78 -9.51 8.71 11.39
CA VAL A 78 -8.13 9.19 11.36
C VAL A 78 -7.42 8.70 10.09
N ILE A 79 -6.59 9.53 9.47
CA ILE A 79 -5.58 9.08 8.51
C ILE A 79 -4.24 9.00 9.22
N GLN A 80 -3.47 7.94 8.95
CA GLN A 80 -2.11 7.77 9.47
C GLN A 80 -1.11 7.74 8.33
N THR A 81 0.01 8.44 8.49
CA THR A 81 1.10 8.38 7.52
C THR A 81 2.48 8.50 8.16
N TYR A 82 3.48 7.90 7.55
CA TYR A 82 4.88 8.16 7.86
C TYR A 82 5.40 9.43 7.18
N VAL A 83 6.47 10.03 7.72
CA VAL A 83 7.23 11.08 7.02
C VAL A 83 8.52 10.51 6.44
N PHE A 84 8.72 10.65 5.13
CA PHE A 84 9.84 10.02 4.42
C PHE A 84 11.03 10.98 4.28
N TRP A 85 11.92 10.99 5.28
CA TRP A 85 13.07 11.91 5.32
C TRP A 85 13.94 11.87 4.05
N SER A 86 14.20 10.67 3.50
CA SER A 86 14.97 10.49 2.27
C SER A 86 14.43 11.29 1.08
N GLU A 87 13.11 11.47 0.98
CA GLU A 87 12.45 12.23 -0.09
C GLU A 87 12.36 13.72 0.23
N HIS A 88 12.24 14.05 1.51
CA HIS A 88 12.14 15.44 1.96
C HIS A 88 13.49 16.13 2.06
N GLU A 89 14.59 15.41 2.17
CA GLU A 89 15.93 15.98 2.24
C GLU A 89 16.94 15.15 1.42
N PRO A 90 16.77 15.08 0.09
CA PRO A 90 17.65 14.29 -0.78
C PRO A 90 19.10 14.78 -0.74
N VAL A 91 19.31 16.08 -0.45
CA VAL A 91 20.61 16.70 -0.19
C VAL A 91 20.52 17.39 1.17
N ARG A 92 21.52 17.18 2.05
CA ARG A 92 21.55 17.77 3.40
C ARG A 92 21.36 19.29 3.33
N GLY A 93 20.35 19.79 4.03
CA GLY A 93 19.95 21.19 4.11
C GLY A 93 18.98 21.65 3.00
N GLN A 94 18.70 20.83 1.99
CA GLN A 94 17.80 21.16 0.88
C GLN A 94 16.52 20.34 0.96
N TYR A 95 15.41 21.01 1.29
CA TYR A 95 14.14 20.35 1.52
C TYR A 95 13.25 20.31 0.28
N ASN A 96 12.53 19.21 0.10
CA ASN A 96 11.50 19.04 -0.94
C ASN A 96 10.14 18.72 -0.31
N PHE A 97 9.18 19.64 -0.48
CA PHE A 97 7.78 19.47 -0.10
C PHE A 97 6.84 19.74 -1.30
N GLU A 98 7.30 19.41 -2.52
CA GLU A 98 6.53 19.62 -3.74
C GLU A 98 5.94 18.33 -4.30
N GLY A 99 4.92 18.46 -5.16
CA GLY A 99 4.33 17.33 -5.88
C GLY A 99 3.81 16.24 -4.94
N LYS A 100 4.22 14.99 -5.16
CA LYS A 100 3.85 13.84 -4.31
C LYS A 100 4.47 13.90 -2.89
N ASN A 101 5.44 14.78 -2.67
CA ASN A 101 6.09 15.00 -1.38
C ASN A 101 5.49 16.21 -0.63
N ASP A 102 4.39 16.80 -1.10
CA ASP A 102 3.70 17.90 -0.42
C ASP A 102 2.88 17.40 0.78
N LEU A 103 3.57 17.17 1.89
CA LEU A 103 3.00 16.71 3.16
C LEU A 103 1.97 17.71 3.72
N VAL A 104 2.21 19.02 3.57
CA VAL A 104 1.30 20.06 4.06
C VAL A 104 -0.02 19.98 3.32
N LYS A 105 -0.01 19.91 2.00
CA LYS A 105 -1.21 19.75 1.19
C LYS A 105 -1.96 18.46 1.53
N PHE A 106 -1.25 17.35 1.72
CA PHE A 106 -1.87 16.10 2.15
C PHE A 106 -2.57 16.24 3.51
N ALA A 107 -1.91 16.83 4.51
CA ALA A 107 -2.49 17.05 5.84
C ALA A 107 -3.71 18.00 5.80
N LYS A 108 -3.63 19.09 5.02
CA LYS A 108 -4.77 20.01 4.79
C LYS A 108 -5.95 19.29 4.14
N LEU A 109 -5.67 18.39 3.20
CA LEU A 109 -6.71 17.60 2.54
C LEU A 109 -7.40 16.67 3.54
N VAL A 110 -6.65 15.96 4.39
CA VAL A 110 -7.21 15.14 5.48
C VAL A 110 -8.16 15.97 6.35
N GLY A 111 -7.73 17.15 6.79
CA GLY A 111 -8.56 18.07 7.57
C GLY A 111 -9.80 18.58 6.82
N SER A 112 -9.70 18.87 5.52
CA SER A 112 -10.83 19.32 4.70
C SER A 112 -11.93 18.27 4.53
N TYR A 113 -11.58 16.98 4.63
CA TYR A 113 -12.54 15.88 4.67
C TYR A 113 -13.10 15.63 6.07
N GLY A 114 -12.70 16.42 7.08
CA GLY A 114 -13.16 16.27 8.47
C GLY A 114 -12.61 15.02 9.17
N LEU A 115 -11.46 14.52 8.72
CA LEU A 115 -10.74 13.43 9.37
C LEU A 115 -9.62 14.00 10.24
N TYR A 116 -9.31 13.29 11.32
CA TYR A 116 -8.11 13.56 12.12
C TYR A 116 -6.86 12.99 11.44
N PHE A 117 -5.69 13.37 11.94
CA PHE A 117 -4.41 12.98 11.38
C PHE A 117 -3.44 12.50 12.48
N HIS A 118 -2.89 11.30 12.30
CA HIS A 118 -1.80 10.76 13.11
C HIS A 118 -0.52 10.75 12.26
N LEU A 119 0.40 11.68 12.56
CA LEU A 119 1.62 11.86 11.78
C LEU A 119 2.79 11.11 12.43
N ARG A 120 3.22 10.03 11.80
CA ARG A 120 4.35 9.22 12.26
C ARG A 120 5.65 9.77 11.70
N ILE A 121 6.24 10.73 12.41
CA ILE A 121 7.40 11.48 11.90
C ILE A 121 8.62 10.57 11.76
N GLY A 122 8.82 9.60 12.66
CA GLY A 122 10.00 8.73 12.66
C GLY A 122 11.20 9.42 13.33
N PRO A 123 12.31 9.71 12.61
CA PRO A 123 12.42 9.72 11.15
C PRO A 123 12.94 8.41 10.53
N TYR A 124 13.30 7.43 11.36
CA TYR A 124 13.27 6.04 10.92
C TYR A 124 11.82 5.58 10.83
N VAL A 125 11.41 5.05 9.69
CA VAL A 125 10.02 4.64 9.43
C VAL A 125 9.88 3.16 9.03
N CYS A 126 10.97 2.44 8.74
CA CYS A 126 10.94 1.11 8.13
C CYS A 126 10.17 1.11 6.80
N ALA A 127 8.84 0.95 6.87
CA ALA A 127 7.83 1.15 5.84
C ALA A 127 8.02 0.39 4.51
N GLU A 128 8.88 -0.64 4.49
CA GLU A 128 9.39 -1.24 3.25
C GLU A 128 9.98 -0.18 2.30
N TRP A 129 10.48 0.90 2.89
CA TRP A 129 10.96 2.08 2.22
C TRP A 129 12.49 2.09 2.18
N ASN A 130 13.07 2.58 1.09
CA ASN A 130 14.51 2.62 0.85
C ASN A 130 15.24 3.19 2.07
N PHE A 131 16.20 2.41 2.57
CA PHE A 131 17.02 2.77 3.73
C PHE A 131 16.24 3.12 5.02
N GLY A 132 15.01 2.61 5.15
CA GLY A 132 14.15 2.84 6.30
C GLY A 132 13.66 4.29 6.43
N GLY A 133 13.73 5.05 5.33
CA GLY A 133 13.41 6.47 5.28
C GLY A 133 14.59 7.40 5.53
N PHE A 134 15.77 6.89 5.90
CA PHE A 134 16.95 7.75 6.05
C PHE A 134 17.48 8.22 4.70
N PRO A 135 17.92 9.48 4.58
CA PRO A 135 18.69 9.90 3.42
C PRO A 135 20.08 9.26 3.45
N VAL A 136 20.58 8.83 2.28
CA VAL A 136 21.84 8.09 2.20
C VAL A 136 23.04 8.92 2.64
N TRP A 137 23.05 10.23 2.40
CA TRP A 137 24.12 11.13 2.86
C TRP A 137 24.31 11.12 4.39
N LEU A 138 23.29 10.71 5.16
CA LEU A 138 23.36 10.65 6.62
C LEU A 138 24.49 9.70 7.05
N ARG A 139 24.66 8.57 6.35
CA ARG A 139 25.68 7.55 6.70
C ARG A 139 27.12 8.05 6.57
N ASP A 140 27.33 9.10 5.76
CA ASP A 140 28.65 9.63 5.45
C ASP A 140 29.12 10.66 6.49
N ILE A 141 28.29 10.99 7.48
CA ILE A 141 28.69 11.89 8.57
C ILE A 141 29.76 11.20 9.44
N PRO A 142 30.93 11.84 9.65
CA PRO A 142 31.99 11.25 10.44
C PRO A 142 31.54 10.84 11.84
N GLY A 143 31.82 9.58 12.21
CA GLY A 143 31.48 9.02 13.52
C GLY A 143 29.99 8.77 13.75
N ILE A 144 29.15 8.81 12.71
CA ILE A 144 27.73 8.53 12.85
C ILE A 144 27.47 7.05 13.12
N GLU A 145 26.46 6.78 13.93
CA GLU A 145 25.90 5.47 14.16
C GLU A 145 24.40 5.63 14.33
N PHE A 146 23.61 4.92 13.53
CA PHE A 146 22.18 5.20 13.46
C PHE A 146 21.46 4.65 14.69
N ARG A 147 20.41 5.37 15.10
CA ARG A 147 19.43 4.91 16.09
C ARG A 147 20.07 4.43 17.40
N THR A 148 21.04 5.18 17.90
CA THR A 148 21.69 4.92 19.18
C THR A 148 22.11 6.23 19.82
N ASP A 149 22.65 6.18 21.04
CA ASP A 149 23.17 7.36 21.70
C ASP A 149 24.48 7.78 21.01
N ASN A 150 24.33 8.57 19.95
CA ASN A 150 25.38 9.05 19.06
C ASN A 150 25.09 10.52 18.75
N ALA A 151 26.00 11.43 19.11
CA ALA A 151 25.77 12.86 19.01
C ALA A 151 25.45 13.32 17.56
N PRO A 152 26.23 12.94 16.53
CA PRO A 152 25.89 13.29 15.14
C PRO A 152 24.50 12.84 14.70
N PHE A 153 24.11 11.60 15.01
CA PHE A 153 22.79 11.08 14.65
C PHE A 153 21.66 11.83 15.37
N LYS A 154 21.82 12.08 16.68
CA LYS A 154 20.84 12.81 17.49
C LYS A 154 20.61 14.24 16.97
N GLU A 155 21.69 14.93 16.60
CA GLU A 155 21.62 16.29 16.04
C GLU A 155 20.83 16.32 14.73
N GLU A 156 21.13 15.40 13.81
CA GLU A 156 20.44 15.33 12.52
C GLU A 156 18.98 14.89 12.65
N MET A 157 18.70 13.89 13.48
CA MET A 157 17.34 13.47 13.79
C MET A 157 16.54 14.62 14.41
N GLN A 158 17.09 15.32 15.40
CA GLN A 158 16.42 16.46 16.02
C GLN A 158 16.19 17.59 15.01
N ARG A 159 17.16 17.89 14.14
CA ARG A 159 17.03 18.91 13.09
C ARG A 159 15.84 18.61 12.17
N PHE A 160 15.73 17.37 11.69
CA PHE A 160 14.64 16.97 10.81
C PHE A 160 13.29 16.92 11.53
N VAL A 161 13.21 16.27 12.70
CA VAL A 161 11.94 16.17 13.46
C VAL A 161 11.44 17.56 13.86
N LYS A 162 12.34 18.45 14.31
CA LYS A 162 12.00 19.86 14.59
C LYS A 162 11.48 20.56 13.34
N LYS A 163 12.13 20.39 12.19
CA LYS A 163 11.67 20.99 10.91
C LYS A 163 10.23 20.57 10.57
N ILE A 164 9.89 19.29 10.75
CA ILE A 164 8.53 18.79 10.49
C ILE A 164 7.54 19.37 11.49
N VAL A 165 7.84 19.34 12.80
CA VAL A 165 6.93 19.88 13.82
C VAL A 165 6.71 21.39 13.64
N ASP A 166 7.77 22.15 13.35
CA ASP A 166 7.65 23.58 13.09
C ASP A 166 6.84 23.85 11.83
N LEU A 167 7.06 23.11 10.74
CA LEU A 167 6.26 23.23 9.52
C LEU A 167 4.77 22.96 9.79
N MET A 168 4.44 21.90 10.55
CA MET A 168 3.05 21.62 10.91
C MET A 168 2.44 22.73 11.79
N ARG A 169 3.24 23.34 12.67
CA ARG A 169 2.80 24.46 13.51
C ARG A 169 2.59 25.74 12.71
N GLU A 170 3.53 26.08 11.83
CA GLU A 170 3.47 27.26 10.94
C GLU A 170 2.22 27.20 10.05
N GLU A 171 1.86 26.01 9.60
CA GLU A 171 0.68 25.75 8.75
C GLU A 171 -0.62 25.55 9.54
N MET A 172 -0.61 25.78 10.87
CA MET A 172 -1.77 25.64 11.76
C MET A 172 -2.42 24.25 11.73
N LEU A 173 -1.60 23.19 11.60
CA LEU A 173 -2.08 21.81 11.44
C LEU A 173 -2.21 21.03 12.75
N LEU A 174 -1.74 21.56 13.88
CA LEU A 174 -1.93 20.96 15.20
C LEU A 174 -3.36 21.21 15.70
N SER A 175 -3.96 20.24 16.40
CA SER A 175 -5.36 20.32 16.85
C SER A 175 -5.72 21.58 17.65
N TRP A 176 -4.85 22.01 18.55
CA TRP A 176 -5.03 23.23 19.35
C TRP A 176 -4.91 24.53 18.51
N GLN A 177 -4.52 24.43 17.24
CA GLN A 177 -4.54 25.50 16.24
C GLN A 177 -5.76 25.42 15.30
N GLY A 178 -6.63 24.42 15.47
CA GLY A 178 -7.75 24.12 14.57
C GLY A 178 -7.38 23.20 13.40
N GLY A 179 -6.21 22.56 13.46
CA GLY A 179 -5.74 21.59 12.48
C GLY A 179 -6.15 20.14 12.77
N PRO A 180 -5.89 19.20 11.84
CA PRO A 180 -6.31 17.81 11.98
C PRO A 180 -5.37 16.95 12.84
N ILE A 181 -4.14 17.38 13.14
CA ILE A 181 -3.14 16.52 13.81
C ILE A 181 -3.52 16.31 15.27
N ILE A 182 -3.80 15.05 15.64
CA ILE A 182 -4.17 14.65 17.00
C ILE A 182 -3.08 13.87 17.73
N MET A 183 -2.13 13.26 17.01
CA MET A 183 -1.05 12.48 17.58
C MET A 183 0.19 12.54 16.69
N LEU A 184 1.36 12.39 17.28
CA LEU A 184 2.65 12.28 16.59
C LEU A 184 3.37 10.99 17.00
N GLN A 185 4.16 10.38 16.12
CA GLN A 185 5.07 9.28 16.50
C GLN A 185 6.54 9.70 16.35
N ILE A 186 7.35 9.36 17.35
CA ILE A 186 8.81 9.43 17.30
C ILE A 186 9.39 8.02 17.21
N GLU A 187 10.45 7.83 16.42
CA GLU A 187 11.01 6.52 16.08
C GLU A 187 9.99 5.55 15.44
N ASN A 188 10.44 4.33 15.14
CA ASN A 188 9.58 3.24 14.70
C ASN A 188 10.12 1.88 15.13
N GLU A 189 9.33 1.13 15.89
CA GLU A 189 9.64 -0.23 16.36
C GLU A 189 11.03 -0.39 16.97
N TYR A 190 11.51 0.62 17.69
CA TYR A 190 12.90 0.63 18.19
C TYR A 190 13.15 -0.42 19.27
N GLY A 191 12.15 -0.78 20.07
CA GLY A 191 12.27 -1.82 21.11
C GLY A 191 12.67 -3.20 20.55
N ASN A 192 12.40 -3.47 19.26
CA ASN A 192 12.89 -4.69 18.60
C ASN A 192 14.41 -4.74 18.46
N MET A 193 15.09 -3.58 18.48
CA MET A 193 16.53 -3.43 18.22
C MET A 193 17.29 -2.84 19.40
N GLU A 194 16.62 -2.21 20.35
CA GLU A 194 17.22 -1.49 21.47
C GLU A 194 18.29 -2.30 22.20
N SER A 195 18.00 -3.57 22.50
CA SER A 195 18.93 -4.46 23.21
C SER A 195 20.26 -4.66 22.47
N THR A 196 20.27 -4.53 21.14
CA THR A 196 21.48 -4.64 20.30
C THR A 196 22.47 -3.50 20.57
N TYR A 197 21.97 -2.33 20.98
CA TYR A 197 22.79 -1.17 21.35
C TYR A 197 23.09 -1.08 22.85
N GLY A 198 22.59 -2.03 23.65
CA GLY A 198 22.80 -2.07 25.09
C GLY A 198 22.36 -0.78 25.79
N GLN A 199 23.23 -0.25 26.67
CA GLN A 199 22.92 0.95 27.45
C GLN A 199 22.72 2.20 26.58
N ARG A 200 23.44 2.31 25.45
CA ARG A 200 23.30 3.43 24.50
C ARG A 200 21.93 3.43 23.83
N GLY A 201 21.30 2.26 23.65
CA GLY A 201 19.93 2.18 23.14
C GLY A 201 18.91 2.77 24.12
N LYS A 202 19.05 2.42 25.42
CA LYS A 202 18.19 2.95 26.49
C LYS A 202 18.33 4.46 26.67
N GLU A 203 19.56 4.97 26.57
CA GLU A 203 19.85 6.40 26.65
C GLU A 203 19.27 7.16 25.45
N TYR A 204 19.34 6.55 24.26
CA TYR A 204 18.74 7.07 23.05
C TYR A 204 17.22 7.16 23.14
N VAL A 205 16.51 6.13 23.61
CA VAL A 205 15.04 6.16 23.76
C VAL A 205 14.61 7.28 24.71
N LYS A 206 15.31 7.41 25.86
CA LYS A 206 15.08 8.51 26.81
C LYS A 206 15.35 9.88 26.21
N TRP A 207 16.39 9.99 25.37
CA TRP A 207 16.67 11.22 24.65
C TRP A 207 15.60 11.53 23.61
N ALA A 208 15.19 10.56 22.78
CA ALA A 208 14.22 10.74 21.70
C ALA A 208 12.86 11.19 22.26
N ALA A 209 12.40 10.56 23.35
CA ALA A 209 11.20 10.95 24.07
C ALA A 209 11.30 12.40 24.59
N ARG A 210 12.39 12.76 25.29
CA ARG A 210 12.60 14.12 25.81
C ARG A 210 12.69 15.16 24.70
N MET A 211 13.37 14.85 23.60
CA MET A 211 13.48 15.72 22.44
C MET A 211 12.12 15.98 21.83
N ALA A 212 11.33 14.93 21.55
CA ALA A 212 9.99 15.04 20.97
C ALA A 212 9.04 15.86 21.84
N LEU A 213 9.02 15.59 23.16
CA LEU A 213 8.20 16.35 24.13
C LEU A 213 8.66 17.82 24.21
N GLY A 214 9.97 18.06 24.21
CA GLY A 214 10.58 19.39 24.27
C GLY A 214 10.27 20.27 23.05
N LEU A 215 9.81 19.69 21.93
CA LEU A 215 9.36 20.46 20.77
C LEU A 215 8.04 21.20 21.01
N GLY A 216 7.27 20.87 22.06
CA GLY A 216 6.05 21.58 22.41
C GLY A 216 4.97 21.49 21.33
N ALA A 217 4.71 20.28 20.80
CA ALA A 217 3.69 20.06 19.77
C ALA A 217 2.25 20.16 20.31
N GLY A 218 2.04 20.06 21.63
CA GLY A 218 0.71 20.21 22.25
C GLY A 218 -0.26 19.05 21.99
N VAL A 219 0.22 17.92 21.48
CA VAL A 219 -0.55 16.68 21.24
C VAL A 219 0.22 15.47 21.78
N PRO A 220 -0.46 14.35 22.09
CA PRO A 220 0.21 13.13 22.54
C PRO A 220 1.23 12.60 21.53
N TRP A 221 2.30 12.01 22.07
CA TRP A 221 3.32 11.32 21.30
C TRP A 221 3.24 9.81 21.54
N VAL A 222 3.50 9.05 20.48
CA VAL A 222 3.43 7.58 20.46
C VAL A 222 4.81 7.01 20.10
N MET A 223 5.11 5.80 20.59
CA MET A 223 6.19 4.92 20.12
C MET A 223 5.63 3.50 19.96
N CYS A 224 5.63 2.96 18.73
CA CYS A 224 5.21 1.58 18.51
C CYS A 224 6.31 0.57 18.91
N LYS A 225 5.92 -0.59 19.44
CA LYS A 225 6.79 -1.67 19.93
C LYS A 225 7.90 -1.17 20.88
N GLN A 226 7.57 -0.24 21.77
CA GLN A 226 8.52 0.32 22.74
C GLN A 226 7.99 0.14 24.17
N THR A 227 8.19 -1.04 24.75
CA THR A 227 7.60 -1.40 26.05
C THR A 227 8.14 -0.58 27.22
N ASP A 228 9.27 0.10 27.09
CA ASP A 228 9.83 1.02 28.08
C ASP A 228 9.75 2.50 27.66
N ALA A 229 8.82 2.86 26.75
CA ALA A 229 8.57 4.24 26.36
C ALA A 229 8.37 5.15 27.59
N PRO A 230 9.20 6.20 27.77
CA PRO A 230 9.11 7.09 28.93
C PRO A 230 7.79 7.87 28.96
N ASP A 231 7.22 8.09 30.15
CA ASP A 231 6.05 8.95 30.30
C ASP A 231 6.34 10.39 29.84
N PRO A 232 5.37 11.10 29.22
CA PRO A 232 4.00 10.68 28.85
C PRO A 232 3.87 10.07 27.44
N ILE A 233 4.94 9.49 26.85
CA ILE A 233 4.84 8.82 25.54
C ILE A 233 3.98 7.56 25.66
N ILE A 234 3.03 7.37 24.74
CA ILE A 234 2.19 6.18 24.69
C ILE A 234 2.90 5.08 23.90
N ASP A 235 3.12 3.92 24.51
CA ASP A 235 3.59 2.74 23.79
C ASP A 235 2.44 2.02 23.07
N ALA A 236 2.68 1.59 21.83
CA ALA A 236 1.65 1.00 20.97
C ALA A 236 2.05 -0.36 20.38
N CYS A 237 1.05 -1.14 19.98
CA CYS A 237 1.23 -2.45 19.35
C CYS A 237 1.22 -2.37 17.82
N ASN A 238 1.98 -3.28 17.20
CA ASN A 238 1.95 -3.59 15.76
C ASN A 238 1.82 -5.11 15.59
N GLY A 239 1.09 -5.60 14.59
CA GLY A 239 0.92 -7.03 14.37
C GLY A 239 -0.32 -7.38 13.56
N TYR A 240 -0.51 -8.68 13.30
CA TYR A 240 -1.78 -9.21 12.81
C TYR A 240 -2.88 -9.21 13.89
N TYR A 241 -2.48 -9.34 15.16
CA TYR A 241 -3.35 -9.33 16.33
C TYR A 241 -2.68 -8.58 17.47
N CYS A 242 -3.42 -7.68 18.12
CA CYS A 242 -2.99 -6.92 19.29
C CYS A 242 -4.02 -6.94 20.42
N ASP A 243 -4.99 -7.85 20.39
CA ASP A 243 -6.06 -7.99 21.39
C ASP A 243 -5.56 -8.47 22.77
N GLY A 244 -4.32 -8.96 22.85
CA GLY A 244 -3.62 -9.27 24.10
C GLY A 244 -2.63 -8.21 24.59
N TYR A 245 -2.47 -7.10 23.85
CA TYR A 245 -1.50 -6.06 24.20
C TYR A 245 -1.95 -5.29 25.44
N LYS A 246 -0.97 -4.92 26.28
CA LYS A 246 -1.17 -4.01 27.41
C LYS A 246 -0.08 -2.94 27.37
N PRO A 247 -0.45 -1.66 27.48
CA PRO A 247 0.53 -0.58 27.52
C PRO A 247 1.39 -0.69 28.78
N ASN A 248 2.52 -0.01 28.79
CA ASN A 248 3.51 -0.08 29.87
C ASN A 248 3.08 0.61 31.18
N SER A 249 1.94 1.30 31.16
CA SER A 249 1.34 1.98 32.31
C SER A 249 -0.18 1.86 32.26
N ASN A 250 -0.80 1.63 33.42
CA ASN A 250 -2.26 1.56 33.54
C ASN A 250 -2.95 2.91 33.27
N ASN A 251 -2.22 4.02 33.14
CA ASN A 251 -2.78 5.34 32.83
C ASN A 251 -2.82 5.64 31.31
N LYS A 252 -2.32 4.71 30.48
CA LYS A 252 -2.24 4.87 29.03
C LYS A 252 -3.32 4.05 28.34
N PRO A 253 -3.86 4.52 27.21
CA PRO A 253 -4.81 3.75 26.42
C PRO A 253 -4.11 2.66 25.62
N THR A 254 -4.84 1.61 25.27
CA THR A 254 -4.34 0.54 24.39
C THR A 254 -4.47 0.95 22.92
N LEU A 255 -3.33 1.17 22.27
CA LEU A 255 -3.26 1.58 20.85
C LEU A 255 -2.66 0.48 19.97
N TRP A 256 -3.23 0.30 18.77
CA TRP A 256 -2.73 -0.59 17.73
C TRP A 256 -2.41 0.24 16.47
N THR A 257 -1.13 0.60 16.29
CA THR A 257 -0.67 1.51 15.23
C THR A 257 -0.48 0.84 13.87
N GLU A 258 -0.34 -0.49 13.82
CA GLU A 258 -0.26 -1.25 12.58
C GLU A 258 -0.96 -2.59 12.69
N ASN A 259 -2.22 -2.64 12.24
CA ASN A 259 -2.94 -3.86 11.92
C ASN A 259 -2.60 -4.28 10.50
N TRP A 260 -1.75 -5.30 10.36
CA TRP A 260 -1.29 -5.78 9.06
C TRP A 260 -2.41 -6.50 8.31
N ASP A 261 -3.06 -5.79 7.41
CA ASP A 261 -4.22 -6.26 6.63
C ASP A 261 -3.86 -7.12 5.42
N GLY A 262 -2.56 -7.33 5.20
CA GLY A 262 -1.94 -8.24 4.25
C GLY A 262 -0.43 -8.25 4.47
N TRP A 263 0.38 -8.22 3.41
CA TRP A 263 1.84 -8.16 3.52
C TRP A 263 2.53 -7.66 2.25
N TYR A 264 3.74 -7.13 2.39
CA TYR A 264 4.59 -6.72 1.27
C TYR A 264 5.16 -7.92 0.49
N THR A 265 5.63 -7.67 -0.75
CA THR A 265 6.21 -8.72 -1.60
C THR A 265 7.59 -8.33 -2.15
N THR A 266 8.47 -9.33 -2.29
CA THR A 266 9.80 -9.20 -2.91
C THR A 266 9.82 -9.81 -4.31
N TRP A 267 10.77 -9.42 -5.16
CA TRP A 267 10.92 -10.02 -6.50
C TRP A 267 11.11 -11.54 -6.45
N GLY A 268 10.29 -12.29 -7.18
CA GLY A 268 10.27 -13.76 -7.11
C GLY A 268 9.54 -14.33 -5.89
N GLY A 269 8.85 -13.49 -5.11
CA GLY A 269 7.97 -13.90 -4.02
C GLY A 269 6.56 -14.25 -4.52
N ARG A 270 5.80 -14.96 -3.68
CA ARG A 270 4.35 -15.16 -3.83
C ARG A 270 3.62 -13.91 -3.34
N LEU A 271 2.40 -13.67 -3.82
CA LEU A 271 1.59 -12.52 -3.39
C LEU A 271 0.75 -12.90 -2.15
N PRO A 272 1.00 -12.31 -0.98
CA PRO A 272 0.22 -12.56 0.24
C PRO A 272 -1.18 -11.96 0.14
N HIS A 273 -2.15 -12.61 0.77
CA HIS A 273 -3.52 -12.13 0.94
C HIS A 273 -3.99 -12.45 2.37
N ARG A 274 -4.70 -11.56 3.04
CA ARG A 274 -5.32 -11.80 4.35
C ARG A 274 -6.85 -11.69 4.22
N PRO A 275 -7.60 -12.74 4.59
CA PRO A 275 -9.06 -12.73 4.52
C PRO A 275 -9.69 -11.57 5.29
N ALA A 276 -10.77 -11.02 4.72
CA ALA A 276 -11.55 -9.95 5.35
C ALA A 276 -12.11 -10.37 6.71
N GLU A 277 -12.50 -11.63 6.84
CA GLU A 277 -13.10 -12.21 8.05
C GLU A 277 -12.09 -12.30 9.20
N ASP A 278 -10.85 -12.72 8.91
CA ASP A 278 -9.78 -12.76 9.90
C ASP A 278 -9.37 -11.35 10.34
N LEU A 279 -9.26 -10.43 9.38
CA LEU A 279 -8.95 -9.03 9.67
C LEU A 279 -10.04 -8.39 10.55
N ALA A 280 -11.32 -8.61 10.21
CA ALA A 280 -12.46 -8.17 11.00
C ALA A 280 -12.48 -8.83 12.39
N PHE A 281 -12.16 -10.12 12.48
CA PHE A 281 -12.02 -10.83 13.75
C PHE A 281 -10.96 -10.17 14.63
N ALA A 282 -9.78 -9.89 14.11
CA ALA A 282 -8.69 -9.28 14.86
C ALA A 282 -9.07 -7.89 15.40
N VAL A 283 -9.73 -7.07 14.59
CA VAL A 283 -10.21 -5.74 14.98
C VAL A 283 -11.32 -5.83 16.04
N ALA A 284 -12.32 -6.68 15.82
CA ALA A 284 -13.42 -6.85 16.78
C ALA A 284 -12.92 -7.36 18.12
N ARG A 285 -11.97 -8.31 18.12
CA ARG A 285 -11.28 -8.81 19.33
C ARG A 285 -10.51 -7.72 20.07
N PHE A 286 -9.85 -6.83 19.34
CA PHE A 286 -9.12 -5.71 19.93
C PHE A 286 -10.05 -4.75 20.70
N PHE A 287 -11.15 -4.29 20.08
CA PHE A 287 -12.13 -3.44 20.77
C PHE A 287 -12.91 -4.19 21.86
N GLN A 288 -13.21 -5.47 21.65
CA GLN A 288 -13.79 -6.36 22.67
C GLN A 288 -12.98 -6.36 23.97
N ARG A 289 -11.65 -6.29 23.88
CA ARG A 289 -10.72 -6.40 25.02
C ARG A 289 -10.18 -5.06 25.54
N GLY A 290 -10.82 -3.95 25.19
CA GLY A 290 -10.49 -2.62 25.74
C GLY A 290 -9.57 -1.78 24.85
N GLY A 291 -9.30 -2.21 23.62
CA GLY A 291 -8.65 -1.35 22.62
C GLY A 291 -9.45 -0.07 22.36
N SER A 292 -8.75 1.02 21.99
CA SER A 292 -9.39 2.33 21.74
C SER A 292 -8.91 3.06 20.48
N PHE A 293 -7.79 2.64 19.90
CA PHE A 293 -7.29 3.15 18.62
C PHE A 293 -6.72 2.00 17.81
N MET A 294 -7.17 1.84 16.57
CA MET A 294 -6.65 0.83 15.65
C MET A 294 -6.43 1.44 14.27
N ASN A 295 -5.25 1.20 13.70
CA ASN A 295 -4.90 1.64 12.36
C ASN A 295 -4.64 0.45 11.43
N TYR A 296 -5.29 0.44 10.27
CA TYR A 296 -4.93 -0.47 9.17
C TYR A 296 -3.60 -0.07 8.54
N TYR A 297 -2.64 -0.99 8.54
CA TYR A 297 -1.36 -0.85 7.85
C TYR A 297 -1.30 -1.94 6.78
N MET A 298 -1.78 -1.68 5.57
CA MET A 298 -2.22 -0.41 4.98
C MET A 298 -3.74 -0.28 4.87
N TYR A 299 -4.26 0.93 4.62
CA TYR A 299 -5.64 1.09 4.11
C TYR A 299 -5.64 1.37 2.61
N PHE A 300 -4.63 2.11 2.17
CA PHE A 300 -4.18 2.19 0.79
C PHE A 300 -2.67 2.05 0.77
N GLY A 301 -2.17 1.01 0.08
CA GLY A 301 -0.75 0.74 -0.01
C GLY A 301 -0.04 1.53 -1.12
N GLY A 302 -0.56 1.47 -2.35
CA GLY A 302 -0.09 2.25 -3.50
C GLY A 302 1.14 1.68 -4.21
N THR A 303 1.97 2.57 -4.77
CA THR A 303 3.10 2.19 -5.64
C THR A 303 4.42 2.80 -5.15
N ASN A 304 5.49 2.00 -5.13
CA ASN A 304 6.87 2.45 -4.92
C ASN A 304 7.44 3.11 -6.19
N PHE A 305 6.94 4.31 -6.55
CA PHE A 305 7.40 5.04 -7.74
C PHE A 305 8.90 5.36 -7.70
N GLY A 306 9.51 5.51 -8.87
CA GLY A 306 10.94 5.80 -8.97
C GLY A 306 11.82 4.64 -8.52
N ARG A 307 13.01 4.98 -8.01
CA ARG A 307 14.01 4.02 -7.52
C ARG A 307 14.37 4.19 -6.04
N THR A 308 13.98 5.30 -5.42
CA THR A 308 14.27 5.65 -4.02
C THR A 308 13.12 5.36 -3.05
N SER A 309 12.06 4.69 -3.51
CA SER A 309 10.89 4.36 -2.69
C SER A 309 11.00 2.97 -2.05
N GLY A 310 10.87 1.88 -2.80
CA GLY A 310 10.86 0.52 -2.23
C GLY A 310 12.27 -0.07 -2.07
N GLY A 311 12.56 -0.69 -0.92
CA GLY A 311 13.81 -1.45 -0.72
C GLY A 311 13.93 -2.13 0.64
N PRO A 312 14.75 -3.21 0.76
CA PRO A 312 15.49 -3.86 -0.32
C PRO A 312 14.69 -4.98 -1.00
N PHE A 313 14.89 -5.15 -2.30
CA PHE A 313 14.35 -6.24 -3.12
C PHE A 313 12.81 -6.32 -3.19
N TYR A 314 12.11 -5.30 -2.69
CA TYR A 314 10.66 -5.17 -2.82
C TYR A 314 10.25 -4.88 -4.25
N ILE A 315 9.09 -5.39 -4.62
CA ILE A 315 8.48 -5.09 -5.92
C ILE A 315 8.00 -3.64 -5.97
N THR A 316 7.68 -3.16 -7.17
CA THR A 316 7.21 -1.78 -7.38
C THR A 316 5.80 -1.60 -6.83
N SER A 317 4.94 -2.61 -6.93
CA SER A 317 3.64 -2.59 -6.26
C SER A 317 3.81 -2.62 -4.73
N TYR A 318 3.07 -1.77 -4.03
CA TYR A 318 2.89 -1.85 -2.58
C TYR A 318 1.41 -2.03 -2.26
N ASP A 319 0.68 -2.80 -3.07
CA ASP A 319 -0.76 -3.07 -2.91
C ASP A 319 -1.15 -3.51 -1.49
N TYR A 320 -0.32 -4.39 -0.90
CA TYR A 320 -0.44 -4.90 0.47
C TYR A 320 -1.72 -5.71 0.74
N ASP A 321 -2.53 -6.03 -0.30
CA ASP A 321 -3.88 -6.57 -0.16
C ASP A 321 -4.82 -5.60 0.58
N ALA A 322 -4.64 -4.30 0.35
CA ALA A 322 -5.31 -3.25 1.10
C ALA A 322 -6.80 -3.08 0.76
N PRO A 323 -7.64 -2.57 1.69
CA PRO A 323 -9.03 -2.19 1.44
C PRO A 323 -9.23 -1.29 0.21
N ILE A 324 -8.25 -0.44 -0.09
CA ILE A 324 -8.14 0.27 -1.36
C ILE A 324 -6.86 -0.24 -2.05
N ASP A 325 -7.00 -0.84 -3.22
CA ASP A 325 -5.89 -1.45 -3.95
C ASP A 325 -4.87 -0.42 -4.46
N GLU A 326 -3.74 -0.90 -4.99
CA GLU A 326 -2.66 -0.07 -5.56
C GLU A 326 -3.14 1.07 -6.47
N TYR A 327 -4.25 0.86 -7.17
CA TYR A 327 -4.78 1.72 -8.22
C TYR A 327 -5.88 2.67 -7.71
N GLY A 328 -6.27 2.57 -6.44
CA GLY A 328 -7.33 3.38 -5.84
C GLY A 328 -8.72 2.75 -5.92
N LEU A 329 -8.85 1.48 -6.35
CA LEU A 329 -10.15 0.80 -6.45
C LEU A 329 -10.47 0.06 -5.15
N LEU A 330 -11.74 0.03 -4.76
CA LEU A 330 -12.20 -0.69 -3.56
C LEU A 330 -11.91 -2.19 -3.71
N SER A 331 -11.27 -2.79 -2.71
CA SER A 331 -11.01 -4.22 -2.65
C SER A 331 -12.16 -4.91 -1.93
N GLU A 332 -13.19 -5.26 -2.69
CA GLU A 332 -14.37 -5.93 -2.18
C GLU A 332 -14.21 -7.46 -2.17
N PRO A 333 -14.60 -8.16 -1.09
CA PRO A 333 -15.48 -7.69 0.00
C PRO A 333 -14.75 -7.05 1.20
N LYS A 334 -13.42 -6.96 1.20
CA LYS A 334 -12.65 -6.50 2.36
C LYS A 334 -13.06 -5.10 2.79
N TRP A 335 -13.11 -4.14 1.88
CA TRP A 335 -13.49 -2.77 2.21
C TRP A 335 -14.91 -2.68 2.79
N GLY A 336 -15.91 -3.29 2.13
CA GLY A 336 -17.30 -3.24 2.59
C GLY A 336 -17.52 -3.96 3.92
N HIS A 337 -16.87 -5.11 4.12
CA HIS A 337 -16.98 -5.86 5.38
C HIS A 337 -16.38 -5.11 6.56
N LEU A 338 -15.25 -4.40 6.35
CA LEU A 338 -14.67 -3.54 7.37
C LEU A 338 -15.52 -2.28 7.61
N LYS A 339 -16.11 -1.69 6.56
CA LYS A 339 -17.06 -0.58 6.71
C LYS A 339 -18.23 -0.95 7.62
N ASP A 340 -18.79 -2.15 7.43
CA ASP A 340 -19.82 -2.68 8.31
C ASP A 340 -19.31 -2.87 9.75
N LEU A 341 -18.14 -3.47 9.94
CA LEU A 341 -17.52 -3.60 11.26
C LEU A 341 -17.36 -2.24 11.96
N HIS A 342 -16.89 -1.23 11.24
CA HIS A 342 -16.70 0.11 11.78
C HIS A 342 -18.03 0.71 12.24
N ALA A 343 -19.08 0.61 11.43
CA ALA A 343 -20.42 1.04 11.82
C ALA A 343 -20.92 0.32 13.08
N ALA A 344 -20.69 -0.99 13.18
CA ALA A 344 -21.04 -1.75 14.39
C ALA A 344 -20.26 -1.29 15.64
N ILE A 345 -18.97 -0.98 15.50
CA ILE A 345 -18.15 -0.41 16.59
C ILE A 345 -18.67 0.98 16.99
N LYS A 346 -19.08 1.82 16.03
CA LYS A 346 -19.66 3.15 16.31
C LYS A 346 -20.99 3.05 17.07
N LEU A 347 -21.84 2.07 16.76
CA LEU A 347 -23.03 1.80 17.57
C LEU A 347 -22.67 1.39 19.02
N CYS A 348 -21.53 0.74 19.22
CA CYS A 348 -21.01 0.40 20.55
C CYS A 348 -20.27 1.54 21.26
N GLU A 349 -19.85 2.60 20.54
CA GLU A 349 -18.96 3.66 21.07
C GLU A 349 -19.48 4.28 22.38
N PRO A 350 -20.79 4.61 22.56
CA PRO A 350 -21.30 5.18 23.80
C PRO A 350 -21.05 4.31 25.05
N ALA A 351 -21.20 2.97 24.94
CA ALA A 351 -20.90 2.06 26.05
C ALA A 351 -19.39 1.87 26.22
N LEU A 352 -18.65 1.77 25.10
CA LEU A 352 -17.20 1.55 25.08
C LEU A 352 -16.41 2.68 25.74
N VAL A 353 -16.86 3.94 25.58
CA VAL A 353 -16.18 5.11 26.16
C VAL A 353 -16.56 5.35 27.63
N ALA A 354 -17.79 5.00 28.01
CA ALA A 354 -18.32 5.21 29.35
C ALA A 354 -17.80 4.20 30.36
N ALA A 355 -17.58 2.95 29.95
CA ALA A 355 -17.04 1.91 30.81
C ALA A 355 -15.50 1.92 30.81
N ASP A 356 -14.89 1.91 32.00
CA ASP A 356 -13.44 1.90 32.18
C ASP A 356 -12.78 0.58 31.74
N SER A 357 -13.51 -0.54 31.83
CA SER A 357 -13.04 -1.84 31.31
C SER A 357 -14.21 -2.77 30.96
N PRO A 358 -14.01 -3.73 30.03
CA PRO A 358 -15.00 -4.76 29.75
C PRO A 358 -15.14 -5.77 30.89
N GLN A 359 -16.37 -6.19 31.18
CA GLN A 359 -16.64 -7.34 32.03
C GLN A 359 -16.52 -8.65 31.22
N TYR A 360 -15.52 -9.48 31.56
CA TYR A 360 -15.35 -10.82 30.99
C TYR A 360 -16.41 -11.80 31.51
N ILE A 361 -17.00 -12.57 30.60
CA ILE A 361 -17.91 -13.67 30.90
C ILE A 361 -17.50 -14.89 30.07
N ARG A 362 -17.27 -16.02 30.74
CA ARG A 362 -17.01 -17.29 30.06
C ARG A 362 -18.31 -17.89 29.56
N LEU A 363 -18.42 -18.12 28.25
CA LEU A 363 -19.59 -18.76 27.62
C LEU A 363 -19.38 -20.23 27.31
N GLY A 364 -18.11 -20.66 27.20
CA GLY A 364 -17.74 -22.04 26.88
C GLY A 364 -16.23 -22.27 27.06
N PRO A 365 -15.69 -23.39 26.54
CA PRO A 365 -14.25 -23.64 26.54
C PRO A 365 -13.48 -22.67 25.65
N ASN A 366 -14.03 -22.38 24.45
CA ASN A 366 -13.45 -21.50 23.43
C ASN A 366 -14.37 -20.31 23.10
N GLN A 367 -15.35 -20.03 23.98
CA GLN A 367 -16.31 -18.95 23.78
C GLN A 367 -16.30 -18.00 24.97
N GLU A 368 -16.23 -16.71 24.67
CA GLU A 368 -16.17 -15.65 25.66
C GLU A 368 -17.04 -14.47 25.26
N ALA A 369 -17.56 -13.75 26.26
CA ALA A 369 -18.24 -12.50 26.10
C ALA A 369 -17.50 -11.39 26.85
N HIS A 370 -17.46 -10.20 26.28
CA HIS A 370 -17.03 -8.99 26.97
C HIS A 370 -18.15 -7.98 26.92
N VAL A 371 -18.55 -7.47 28.09
CA VAL A 371 -19.70 -6.58 28.24
C VAL A 371 -19.23 -5.22 28.75
N TYR A 372 -19.59 -4.17 28.04
CA TYR A 372 -19.43 -2.79 28.45
C TYR A 372 -20.79 -2.29 28.90
N ARG A 373 -20.96 -2.03 30.20
CA ARG A 373 -22.24 -1.58 30.76
C ARG A 373 -22.01 -0.49 31.79
N VAL A 374 -22.79 0.58 31.69
CA VAL A 374 -22.83 1.64 32.70
C VAL A 374 -24.28 1.89 33.09
N ASN A 375 -24.56 1.86 34.39
CA ASN A 375 -25.82 2.35 34.93
C ASN A 375 -25.66 3.87 35.11
N VAL A 376 -26.30 4.67 34.25
CA VAL A 376 -26.32 6.12 34.45
C VAL A 376 -27.18 6.42 35.67
N LEU A 377 -26.55 6.66 36.82
CA LEU A 377 -27.19 7.31 37.94
C LEU A 377 -27.20 8.80 37.62
N SER A 378 -28.36 9.35 37.28
CA SER A 378 -28.54 10.78 37.11
C SER A 378 -28.42 11.46 38.48
N GLU A 379 -27.19 11.78 38.91
CA GLU A 379 -26.99 12.69 40.03
C GLU A 379 -27.33 14.12 39.57
N GLY A 380 -28.46 14.66 40.05
CA GLY A 380 -28.66 16.10 40.13
C GLY A 380 -29.91 16.73 39.52
N LEU A 381 -30.87 15.98 38.96
CA LEU A 381 -32.14 16.56 38.49
C LEU A 381 -33.35 15.74 38.95
N ASN A 382 -34.34 16.46 39.47
CA ASN A 382 -35.50 15.97 40.20
C ASN A 382 -36.13 14.71 39.59
N SER A 383 -36.22 13.70 40.45
CA SER A 383 -36.86 12.41 40.22
C SER A 383 -38.36 12.59 39.98
N SER A 384 -38.76 12.59 38.71
CA SER A 384 -40.04 12.06 38.22
C SER A 384 -40.10 12.20 36.70
N GLN A 385 -40.15 11.06 35.99
CA GLN A 385 -40.09 10.88 34.53
C GLN A 385 -38.66 10.78 33.97
N TYR A 386 -38.46 9.88 33.02
CA TYR A 386 -37.20 9.35 32.46
C TYR A 386 -36.59 8.15 33.21
N GLY A 387 -36.80 6.97 32.64
CA GLY A 387 -36.17 5.71 33.08
C GLY A 387 -34.65 5.75 32.91
N SER A 388 -33.95 5.01 33.75
CA SER A 388 -32.50 4.85 33.70
C SER A 388 -32.04 4.40 32.31
N GLN A 389 -31.40 5.28 31.54
CA GLN A 389 -30.73 4.89 30.29
C GLN A 389 -29.43 4.15 30.63
N SER A 390 -29.50 2.82 30.74
CA SER A 390 -28.32 1.95 30.81
C SER A 390 -27.78 1.76 29.39
N SER A 391 -26.58 2.26 29.08
CA SER A 391 -25.89 1.91 27.83
C SER A 391 -25.17 0.57 28.04
N CYS A 392 -25.39 -0.40 27.13
CA CYS A 392 -24.83 -1.74 27.23
C CYS A 392 -24.43 -2.23 25.84
N SER A 393 -23.15 -2.55 25.63
CA SER A 393 -22.69 -3.25 24.43
C SER A 393 -21.92 -4.52 24.78
N ALA A 394 -22.06 -5.56 23.96
CA ALA A 394 -21.40 -6.84 24.18
C ALA A 394 -20.74 -7.37 22.91
N PHE A 395 -19.64 -8.10 23.08
CA PHE A 395 -18.91 -8.81 22.03
C PHE A 395 -18.85 -10.28 22.42
N LEU A 396 -19.38 -11.17 21.57
CA LEU A 396 -19.38 -12.61 21.80
C LEU A 396 -18.41 -13.26 20.82
N ALA A 397 -17.26 -13.75 21.32
CA ALA A 397 -16.24 -14.37 20.50
C ALA A 397 -16.28 -15.89 20.59
N ASN A 398 -16.08 -16.55 19.45
CA ASN A 398 -15.73 -17.95 19.35
C ASN A 398 -14.31 -18.05 18.77
N ILE A 399 -13.36 -18.45 19.60
CA ILE A 399 -11.94 -18.61 19.22
C ILE A 399 -11.63 -20.05 18.77
N ASP A 400 -12.64 -20.92 18.67
CA ASP A 400 -12.48 -22.24 18.07
C ASP A 400 -12.27 -22.10 16.56
N GLU A 401 -11.21 -22.70 16.03
CA GLU A 401 -10.83 -22.58 14.62
C GLU A 401 -11.66 -23.49 13.70
N HIS A 402 -12.45 -24.41 14.25
CA HIS A 402 -13.07 -25.48 13.46
C HIS A 402 -14.58 -25.58 13.65
N LYS A 403 -15.08 -25.30 14.86
CA LYS A 403 -16.48 -25.59 15.23
C LYS A 403 -17.26 -24.31 15.52
N ALA A 404 -18.44 -24.23 14.92
CA ALA A 404 -19.45 -23.29 15.37
C ALA A 404 -19.96 -23.70 16.76
N ALA A 405 -20.35 -22.72 17.57
CA ALA A 405 -20.83 -22.95 18.94
C ALA A 405 -22.17 -22.25 19.17
N SER A 406 -23.11 -22.94 19.82
CA SER A 406 -24.34 -22.33 20.34
C SER A 406 -24.11 -21.93 21.80
N VAL A 407 -24.27 -20.66 22.12
CA VAL A 407 -24.03 -20.11 23.46
C VAL A 407 -25.28 -19.42 24.00
N SER A 408 -25.48 -19.47 25.32
CA SER A 408 -26.53 -18.69 25.99
C SER A 408 -25.91 -17.44 26.60
N PHE A 409 -26.44 -16.27 26.24
CA PHE A 409 -26.03 -14.97 26.78
C PHE A 409 -27.26 -14.14 27.11
N PHE A 410 -27.36 -13.67 28.35
CA PHE A 410 -28.53 -12.94 28.89
C PHE A 410 -29.90 -13.56 28.50
N GLY A 411 -30.01 -14.89 28.60
CA GLY A 411 -31.25 -15.62 28.34
C GLY A 411 -31.59 -15.84 26.86
N GLN A 412 -30.75 -15.40 25.93
CA GLN A 412 -30.89 -15.64 24.49
C GLN A 412 -29.81 -16.60 23.98
N SER A 413 -30.12 -17.30 22.90
CA SER A 413 -29.19 -18.23 22.25
C SER A 413 -28.57 -17.59 21.02
N TYR A 414 -27.25 -17.68 20.89
CA TYR A 414 -26.48 -17.18 19.75
C TYR A 414 -25.68 -18.31 19.13
N ILE A 415 -25.63 -18.36 17.81
CA ILE A 415 -24.76 -19.28 17.08
C ILE A 415 -23.56 -18.48 16.59
N LEU A 416 -22.38 -18.83 17.09
CA LEU A 416 -21.12 -18.19 16.73
C LEU A 416 -20.35 -19.09 15.75
N PRO A 417 -20.11 -18.65 14.50
CA PRO A 417 -19.20 -19.35 13.58
C PRO A 417 -17.80 -19.57 14.19
N PRO A 418 -17.00 -20.52 13.67
CA PRO A 418 -15.60 -20.66 14.06
C PRO A 418 -14.84 -19.35 13.81
N TRP A 419 -13.86 -19.04 14.66
CA TRP A 419 -12.98 -17.88 14.52
C TRP A 419 -13.74 -16.57 14.21
N SER A 420 -14.74 -16.25 15.05
CA SER A 420 -15.63 -15.11 14.80
C SER A 420 -15.98 -14.33 16.07
N VAL A 421 -16.36 -13.06 15.88
CA VAL A 421 -16.95 -12.21 16.93
C VAL A 421 -18.29 -11.68 16.47
N SER A 422 -19.33 -11.87 17.28
CA SER A 422 -20.63 -11.20 17.12
C SER A 422 -20.66 -9.91 17.94
N VAL A 423 -21.08 -8.80 17.34
CA VAL A 423 -21.17 -7.47 17.96
C VAL A 423 -22.63 -7.14 18.27
N LEU A 424 -22.91 -6.80 19.54
CA LEU A 424 -24.24 -6.52 20.07
C LEU A 424 -24.25 -5.13 20.75
N PRO A 425 -24.61 -4.05 20.04
CA PRO A 425 -24.55 -2.68 20.57
C PRO A 425 -25.49 -2.41 21.75
N ASP A 426 -26.52 -3.24 21.93
CA ASP A 426 -27.54 -3.19 22.97
C ASP A 426 -27.49 -4.41 23.93
N CYS A 427 -26.40 -5.19 23.87
CA CYS A 427 -26.24 -6.47 24.57
C CYS A 427 -27.29 -7.54 24.21
N ARG A 428 -28.06 -7.35 23.13
CA ARG A 428 -29.20 -8.21 22.78
C ARG A 428 -29.20 -8.65 21.32
N ASN A 429 -29.16 -7.71 20.39
CA ASN A 429 -29.30 -7.97 18.97
C ASN A 429 -27.92 -8.00 18.32
N THR A 430 -27.60 -9.09 17.61
CA THR A 430 -26.37 -9.14 16.81
C THR A 430 -26.55 -8.29 15.56
N VAL A 431 -25.76 -7.22 15.44
CA VAL A 431 -25.80 -6.34 14.26
C VAL A 431 -24.68 -6.64 13.28
N PHE A 432 -23.64 -7.37 13.71
CA PHE A 432 -22.50 -7.75 12.88
C PHE A 432 -21.87 -9.05 13.39
N ASN A 433 -21.37 -9.88 12.49
CA ASN A 433 -20.48 -10.99 12.83
C ASN A 433 -19.31 -11.04 11.85
N THR A 434 -18.09 -11.17 12.38
CA THR A 434 -16.86 -11.05 11.58
C THR A 434 -16.70 -12.14 10.52
N ALA A 435 -17.38 -13.28 10.64
CA ALA A 435 -17.34 -14.38 9.67
C ALA A 435 -18.57 -14.44 8.73
N LYS A 436 -19.49 -13.48 8.84
CA LYS A 436 -20.66 -13.36 7.95
C LYS A 436 -20.48 -12.14 7.04
N VAL A 437 -19.90 -12.36 5.87
CA VAL A 437 -19.59 -11.29 4.91
C VAL A 437 -20.86 -10.87 4.17
N GLY A 438 -21.38 -9.69 4.49
CA GLY A 438 -22.54 -9.10 3.82
C GLY A 438 -22.20 -8.22 2.62
N ALA A 439 -20.92 -7.85 2.46
CA ALA A 439 -20.44 -7.03 1.36
C ALA A 439 -20.38 -7.82 0.04
N GLN A 440 -20.54 -7.11 -1.07
CA GLN A 440 -20.35 -7.70 -2.40
C GLN A 440 -18.90 -8.15 -2.60
N THR A 441 -18.67 -9.05 -3.55
CA THR A 441 -17.34 -9.34 -4.12
C THR A 441 -17.21 -8.63 -5.46
N SER A 442 -16.08 -7.96 -5.71
CA SER A 442 -15.79 -7.33 -7.00
C SER A 442 -14.67 -8.09 -7.71
N ILE A 443 -14.88 -8.49 -8.94
CA ILE A 443 -13.85 -9.09 -9.79
C ILE A 443 -13.27 -8.00 -10.68
N LYS A 444 -12.00 -7.68 -10.38
CA LYS A 444 -11.21 -6.73 -11.14
C LYS A 444 -10.62 -7.43 -12.36
N THR A 445 -10.84 -6.88 -13.55
CA THR A 445 -10.20 -7.34 -14.79
C THR A 445 -9.15 -6.34 -15.25
N VAL A 446 -8.18 -6.84 -16.01
CA VAL A 446 -7.14 -6.04 -16.64
C VAL A 446 -7.26 -6.24 -18.15
N ASP A 447 -7.85 -5.27 -18.83
CA ASP A 447 -8.24 -5.37 -20.23
C ASP A 447 -7.38 -4.47 -21.13
N PHE A 448 -7.42 -4.72 -22.44
CA PHE A 448 -6.78 -3.85 -23.41
C PHE A 448 -7.48 -2.48 -23.46
N ALA A 449 -6.67 -1.42 -23.41
CA ALA A 449 -7.14 -0.05 -23.53
C ALA A 449 -7.61 0.27 -24.96
N LEU A 450 -8.81 0.88 -25.10
CA LEU A 450 -9.25 1.52 -26.34
C LEU A 450 -8.86 3.01 -26.33
N PRO A 451 -8.39 3.58 -27.46
CA PRO A 451 -7.97 4.97 -27.57
C PRO A 451 -9.13 5.96 -27.78
N LEU A 452 -8.92 7.21 -27.33
CA LEU A 452 -9.87 8.33 -27.20
C LEU A 452 -10.64 8.80 -28.45
N SER A 453 -10.49 8.14 -29.60
CA SER A 453 -10.95 8.65 -30.90
C SER A 453 -11.80 7.69 -31.74
N SER A 454 -12.24 6.54 -31.22
CA SER A 454 -12.99 5.56 -32.05
C SER A 454 -14.47 5.42 -31.66
N LYS A 455 -15.34 6.20 -32.33
CA LYS A 455 -16.78 5.88 -32.40
C LYS A 455 -16.94 4.64 -33.29
N LEU A 456 -16.94 3.44 -32.71
CA LEU A 456 -17.20 2.19 -33.46
C LEU A 456 -18.43 1.48 -32.90
N SER A 457 -19.21 0.88 -33.80
CA SER A 457 -20.52 0.29 -33.51
C SER A 457 -20.39 -1.14 -32.97
N VAL A 458 -21.45 -1.58 -32.27
CA VAL A 458 -21.54 -2.86 -31.53
C VAL A 458 -21.25 -4.11 -32.38
N ALA A 459 -21.34 -4.02 -33.71
CA ALA A 459 -21.05 -5.13 -34.62
C ALA A 459 -19.54 -5.35 -34.88
N GLN A 460 -18.67 -4.40 -34.53
CA GLN A 460 -17.20 -4.53 -34.72
C GLN A 460 -16.47 -5.08 -33.49
N GLN A 461 -17.14 -5.26 -32.35
CA GLN A 461 -16.54 -5.75 -31.11
C GLN A 461 -16.11 -7.22 -31.16
N SER A 462 -16.64 -8.03 -32.08
CA SER A 462 -16.31 -9.47 -32.19
C SER A 462 -15.12 -9.79 -33.11
N MET A 463 -14.42 -8.79 -33.67
CA MET A 463 -13.24 -9.00 -34.55
C MET A 463 -11.94 -8.37 -34.02
N ILE A 464 -11.90 -7.94 -32.76
CA ILE A 464 -10.78 -7.14 -32.18
C ILE A 464 -9.79 -8.00 -31.36
N ASP A 465 -9.90 -9.33 -31.36
CA ASP A 465 -8.99 -10.21 -30.61
C ASP A 465 -7.54 -10.27 -31.15
N SER A 466 -7.13 -9.44 -32.11
CA SER A 466 -5.75 -9.49 -32.64
C SER A 466 -5.01 -8.18 -32.92
N LYS A 467 -5.61 -6.97 -32.84
CA LYS A 467 -4.95 -5.78 -33.45
C LYS A 467 -5.13 -4.38 -32.85
N VAL A 468 -5.55 -4.19 -31.60
CA VAL A 468 -5.56 -2.84 -30.98
C VAL A 468 -4.58 -2.79 -29.81
N SER A 469 -3.30 -2.63 -30.13
CA SER A 469 -2.34 -2.06 -29.17
C SER A 469 -2.48 -0.54 -29.26
N SER A 470 -2.79 0.11 -28.14
CA SER A 470 -2.79 1.58 -28.02
C SER A 470 -1.38 2.19 -28.09
N ILE A 471 -0.35 1.35 -28.11
CA ILE A 471 1.05 1.73 -28.29
C ILE A 471 1.40 1.72 -29.78
N SER A 472 2.12 2.76 -30.21
CA SER A 472 2.70 2.79 -31.55
C SER A 472 3.55 1.54 -31.82
N LYS A 473 3.31 0.88 -32.95
CA LYS A 473 4.13 -0.25 -33.39
C LYS A 473 5.55 0.17 -33.77
N SER A 474 5.79 1.46 -33.95
CA SER A 474 7.12 2.00 -34.20
C SER A 474 7.87 2.19 -32.89
N TRP A 475 8.77 1.25 -32.61
CA TRP A 475 9.72 1.36 -31.51
C TRP A 475 11.05 1.88 -32.01
N MET A 476 11.71 2.67 -31.18
CA MET A 476 13.08 3.10 -31.41
C MET A 476 13.98 2.55 -30.30
N THR A 477 15.24 2.34 -30.64
CA THR A 477 16.23 1.76 -29.75
C THR A 477 17.56 2.54 -29.75
N VAL A 478 18.22 2.55 -28.60
CA VAL A 478 19.62 2.96 -28.42
C VAL A 478 20.30 1.92 -27.53
N LYS A 479 21.46 1.44 -27.96
CA LYS A 479 22.24 0.48 -27.17
C LYS A 479 22.99 1.20 -26.06
N GLU A 480 22.87 0.69 -24.83
CA GLU A 480 23.65 1.16 -23.70
C GLU A 480 25.07 0.56 -23.78
N PRO A 481 26.13 1.39 -23.71
CA PRO A 481 27.50 0.88 -23.70
C PRO A 481 27.78 0.04 -22.45
N ILE A 482 28.53 -1.04 -22.61
CA ILE A 482 28.97 -1.89 -21.51
C ILE A 482 30.30 -1.37 -20.96
N GLY A 483 30.36 -1.08 -19.66
CA GLY A 483 31.57 -0.62 -18.99
C GLY A 483 31.73 0.90 -18.96
N ILE A 484 32.95 1.40 -19.19
CA ILE A 484 33.29 2.81 -19.07
C ILE A 484 32.88 3.55 -20.34
N TRP A 485 32.04 4.59 -20.20
CA TRP A 485 31.42 5.28 -21.34
C TRP A 485 31.59 6.80 -21.34
N GLY A 486 31.97 7.41 -20.22
CA GLY A 486 32.07 8.87 -20.08
C GLY A 486 33.41 9.33 -19.49
N GLU A 487 33.67 10.63 -19.59
CA GLU A 487 34.90 11.26 -19.08
C GLU A 487 34.91 11.40 -17.54
N ASN A 488 33.74 11.33 -16.90
CA ASN A 488 33.60 11.40 -15.44
C ASN A 488 33.95 10.08 -14.72
N ASN A 489 34.77 9.24 -15.33
CA ASN A 489 35.30 8.01 -14.72
C ASN A 489 36.52 8.34 -13.84
N PHE A 490 36.87 7.42 -12.95
CA PHE A 490 38.06 7.57 -12.12
C PHE A 490 38.71 6.21 -11.85
N THR A 491 40.02 6.19 -11.65
CA THR A 491 40.78 4.97 -11.38
C THR A 491 41.37 5.01 -9.98
N VAL A 492 41.19 3.93 -9.23
CA VAL A 492 41.80 3.73 -7.91
C VAL A 492 42.33 2.31 -7.77
N GLN A 493 43.30 2.12 -6.88
CA GLN A 493 43.71 0.78 -6.50
C GLN A 493 42.67 0.16 -5.56
N GLY A 494 42.13 -0.99 -5.95
CA GLY A 494 41.19 -1.78 -5.16
C GLY A 494 39.70 -1.59 -5.45
N ILE A 495 38.90 -2.41 -4.75
CA ILE A 495 37.44 -2.50 -4.93
C ILE A 495 36.74 -1.65 -3.87
N LEU A 496 36.02 -0.61 -4.31
CA LEU A 496 35.26 0.29 -3.45
C LEU A 496 33.85 -0.25 -3.20
N GLU A 497 33.30 0.10 -2.04
CA GLU A 497 31.91 -0.16 -1.68
C GLU A 497 30.96 0.65 -2.57
N HIS A 498 29.83 0.06 -2.97
CA HIS A 498 28.95 0.62 -3.99
C HIS A 498 28.41 2.00 -3.59
N LEU A 499 27.84 2.13 -2.39
CA LEU A 499 27.20 3.38 -1.95
C LEU A 499 28.22 4.48 -1.65
N ASN A 500 29.45 4.14 -1.26
CA ASN A 500 30.53 5.12 -1.13
C ASN A 500 30.82 5.83 -2.45
N VAL A 501 30.60 5.15 -3.58
CA VAL A 501 30.82 5.71 -4.92
C VAL A 501 29.53 6.32 -5.49
N THR A 502 28.43 5.58 -5.48
CA THR A 502 27.18 6.02 -6.16
C THR A 502 26.36 7.00 -5.34
N LYS A 503 26.54 7.03 -4.01
CA LYS A 503 25.70 7.81 -3.10
C LYS A 503 24.19 7.58 -3.31
N ASP A 504 23.83 6.37 -3.78
CA ASP A 504 22.46 5.99 -4.16
C ASP A 504 21.84 6.90 -5.22
N SER A 505 22.63 7.59 -6.06
CA SER A 505 22.13 8.42 -7.16
C SER A 505 21.66 7.60 -8.37
N THR A 506 22.06 6.33 -8.43
CA THR A 506 21.76 5.34 -9.48
C THR A 506 21.84 3.95 -8.87
N ASP A 507 21.16 2.99 -9.50
CA ASP A 507 21.31 1.58 -9.15
C ASP A 507 22.59 0.96 -9.69
N TYR A 508 23.31 1.61 -10.63
CA TYR A 508 24.33 0.96 -11.45
C TYR A 508 25.74 1.49 -11.15
N LEU A 509 26.69 0.58 -10.87
CA LEU A 509 28.11 0.89 -10.74
C LEU A 509 28.95 -0.07 -11.57
N TRP A 510 29.65 0.47 -12.57
CA TRP A 510 30.59 -0.27 -13.41
C TRP A 510 32.00 -0.20 -12.83
N LEU A 511 32.69 -1.34 -12.84
CA LEU A 511 34.09 -1.48 -12.46
C LEU A 511 34.81 -2.21 -13.59
N MET A 512 35.94 -1.67 -14.04
CA MET A 512 36.75 -2.26 -15.11
C MET A 512 38.20 -2.39 -14.69
N THR A 513 38.81 -3.55 -14.97
CA THR A 513 40.25 -3.78 -14.86
C THR A 513 40.73 -4.59 -16.06
N ARG A 514 42.04 -4.60 -16.30
CA ARG A 514 42.67 -5.49 -17.28
C ARG A 514 43.41 -6.63 -16.59
N ILE A 515 43.29 -7.82 -17.16
CA ILE A 515 43.97 -9.04 -16.72
C ILE A 515 44.79 -9.57 -17.90
N TYR A 516 46.11 -9.66 -17.70
CA TYR A 516 46.99 -10.30 -18.67
C TYR A 516 47.00 -11.81 -18.43
N VAL A 517 46.80 -12.59 -19.49
CA VAL A 517 46.82 -14.06 -19.46
C VAL A 517 47.87 -14.57 -20.45
N SER A 518 48.84 -15.35 -19.97
CA SER A 518 49.87 -15.92 -20.83
C SER A 518 49.40 -17.20 -21.53
N GLU A 519 50.02 -17.58 -22.65
CA GLU A 519 49.77 -18.87 -23.30
C GLU A 519 50.04 -20.05 -22.34
N ASN A 520 51.03 -19.91 -21.46
CA ASN A 520 51.35 -20.91 -20.44
C ASN A 520 50.22 -21.10 -19.42
N ASP A 521 49.46 -20.05 -19.10
CA ASP A 521 48.31 -20.15 -18.18
C ASP A 521 47.18 -20.94 -18.84
N ILE A 522 46.95 -20.71 -20.14
CA ILE A 522 45.92 -21.43 -20.91
C ILE A 522 46.30 -22.90 -21.05
N SER A 523 47.55 -23.21 -21.43
CA SER A 523 48.02 -24.60 -21.47
C SER A 523 47.92 -25.28 -20.11
N PHE A 524 48.25 -24.57 -19.02
CA PHE A 524 48.08 -25.09 -17.66
C PHE A 524 46.60 -25.44 -17.35
N TRP A 525 45.65 -24.59 -17.73
CA TRP A 525 44.22 -24.85 -17.55
C TRP A 525 43.74 -26.07 -18.32
N GLU A 526 44.15 -26.21 -19.57
CA GLU A 526 43.79 -27.34 -20.44
C GLU A 526 44.41 -28.65 -19.94
N GLU A 527 45.70 -28.66 -19.61
CA GLU A 527 46.43 -29.85 -19.14
C GLU A 527 45.94 -30.35 -17.79
N ASN A 528 45.53 -29.45 -16.89
CA ASN A 528 45.12 -29.79 -15.52
C ASN A 528 43.60 -29.78 -15.32
N ASN A 529 42.82 -29.57 -16.38
CA ASN A 529 41.36 -29.44 -16.36
C ASN A 529 40.88 -28.41 -15.31
N VAL A 530 41.59 -27.27 -15.21
CA VAL A 530 41.28 -26.18 -14.29
C VAL A 530 40.42 -25.15 -15.02
N THR A 531 39.30 -24.76 -14.41
CA THR A 531 38.47 -23.66 -14.92
C THR A 531 38.70 -22.42 -14.06
N PRO A 532 39.31 -21.33 -14.59
CA PRO A 532 39.49 -20.12 -13.82
C PRO A 532 38.15 -19.50 -13.46
N ALA A 533 38.06 -18.93 -12.26
CA ALA A 533 36.80 -18.37 -11.76
C ALA A 533 37.02 -17.12 -10.92
N ILE A 534 36.09 -16.18 -11.01
CA ILE A 534 36.00 -15.05 -10.09
C ILE A 534 35.32 -15.55 -8.82
N MET A 535 36.00 -15.41 -7.69
CA MET A 535 35.47 -15.69 -6.37
C MET A 535 35.31 -14.38 -5.58
N ILE A 536 34.09 -14.12 -5.12
CA ILE A 536 33.76 -13.00 -4.22
C ILE A 536 33.13 -13.58 -2.98
N ASP A 537 33.69 -13.27 -1.81
CA ASP A 537 33.20 -13.82 -0.54
C ASP A 537 31.75 -13.45 -0.27
N SER A 538 31.36 -12.19 -0.52
CA SER A 538 29.99 -11.73 -0.33
C SER A 538 29.64 -10.54 -1.23
N MET A 539 28.47 -10.60 -1.88
CA MET A 539 27.97 -9.57 -2.78
C MET A 539 26.46 -9.31 -2.58
N ARG A 540 26.04 -8.06 -2.76
CA ARG A 540 24.64 -7.68 -2.96
C ARG A 540 24.49 -6.48 -3.92
N ASP A 541 23.37 -6.28 -4.60
CA ASP A 541 22.21 -7.18 -4.73
C ASP A 541 22.26 -7.97 -6.04
N VAL A 542 22.80 -7.38 -7.10
CA VAL A 542 23.03 -8.02 -8.39
C VAL A 542 24.46 -7.75 -8.84
N LEU A 543 25.12 -8.78 -9.35
CA LEU A 543 26.41 -8.70 -10.02
C LEU A 543 26.28 -9.29 -11.42
N ARG A 544 26.82 -8.58 -12.40
CA ARG A 544 27.07 -9.12 -13.73
C ARG A 544 28.54 -9.06 -14.06
N VAL A 545 29.03 -10.13 -14.67
CA VAL A 545 30.45 -10.30 -15.03
C VAL A 545 30.55 -10.33 -16.54
N PHE A 546 31.37 -9.45 -17.09
CA PHE A 546 31.67 -9.40 -18.51
C PHE A 546 33.17 -9.59 -18.73
N ILE A 547 33.51 -10.40 -19.74
CA ILE A 547 34.88 -10.58 -20.21
C ILE A 547 34.93 -10.15 -21.67
N ASN A 548 35.82 -9.23 -22.02
CA ASN A 548 35.98 -8.70 -23.38
C ASN A 548 34.64 -8.26 -24.00
N GLY A 549 33.78 -7.61 -23.20
CA GLY A 549 32.45 -7.13 -23.59
C GLY A 549 31.33 -8.18 -23.61
N GLN A 550 31.61 -9.47 -23.35
CA GLN A 550 30.61 -10.54 -23.34
C GLN A 550 30.13 -10.89 -21.93
N LEU A 551 28.81 -10.90 -21.71
CA LEU A 551 28.22 -11.32 -20.44
C LEU A 551 28.50 -12.81 -20.18
N THR A 552 29.28 -13.10 -19.15
CA THR A 552 29.72 -14.46 -18.78
C THR A 552 29.00 -14.99 -17.54
N GLY A 553 28.46 -14.10 -16.69
CA GLY A 553 27.84 -14.46 -15.43
C GLY A 553 26.88 -13.43 -14.88
N SER A 554 25.87 -13.90 -14.14
CA SER A 554 24.93 -13.04 -13.41
C SER A 554 24.53 -13.72 -12.10
N VAL A 555 24.70 -13.02 -10.99
CA VAL A 555 24.29 -13.47 -9.66
C VAL A 555 23.39 -12.42 -9.04
N SER A 556 22.36 -12.85 -8.33
CA SER A 556 21.49 -11.95 -7.55
C SER A 556 21.20 -12.56 -6.19
N GLY A 557 21.20 -11.75 -5.15
CA GLY A 557 20.92 -12.18 -3.78
C GLY A 557 21.47 -11.21 -2.75
N ARG A 558 21.16 -11.46 -1.48
CA ARG A 558 21.59 -10.62 -0.37
C ARG A 558 22.83 -11.22 0.29
N TRP A 559 23.97 -10.54 0.17
CA TRP A 559 25.27 -10.92 0.75
C TRP A 559 25.70 -12.36 0.39
N VAL A 560 25.48 -12.74 -0.87
CA VAL A 560 25.75 -14.09 -1.39
C VAL A 560 27.19 -14.25 -1.84
N LYS A 561 27.76 -15.45 -1.64
CA LYS A 561 29.06 -15.82 -2.20
C LYS A 561 28.94 -16.01 -3.72
N VAL A 562 29.90 -15.50 -4.47
CA VAL A 562 29.97 -15.67 -5.92
C VAL A 562 31.15 -16.57 -6.27
N VAL A 563 30.90 -17.56 -7.11
CA VAL A 563 31.92 -18.34 -7.82
C VAL A 563 31.49 -18.39 -9.28
N GLN A 564 32.11 -17.56 -10.11
CA GLN A 564 31.75 -17.39 -11.50
C GLN A 564 32.90 -17.86 -12.40
N PRO A 565 32.77 -19.02 -13.07
CA PRO A 565 33.70 -19.43 -14.12
C PRO A 565 33.83 -18.36 -15.20
N VAL A 566 35.06 -18.14 -15.68
CA VAL A 566 35.37 -17.17 -16.72
C VAL A 566 36.24 -17.81 -17.81
N LYS A 567 36.20 -17.24 -19.02
CA LYS A 567 37.03 -17.66 -20.15
C LYS A 567 37.84 -16.49 -20.64
N PHE A 568 39.16 -16.61 -20.59
CA PHE A 568 40.09 -15.61 -21.10
C PHE A 568 40.74 -16.09 -22.40
N VAL A 569 41.25 -15.14 -23.17
CA VAL A 569 42.09 -15.39 -24.34
C VAL A 569 43.54 -14.99 -24.05
N PRO A 570 44.56 -15.49 -24.79
CA PRO A 570 45.93 -15.04 -24.60
C PRO A 570 46.06 -13.51 -24.77
N GLY A 571 46.83 -12.87 -23.90
CA GLY A 571 47.06 -11.42 -23.89
C GLY A 571 46.20 -10.66 -22.87
N ASP A 572 45.95 -9.38 -23.15
CA ASP A 572 45.16 -8.51 -22.28
C ASP A 572 43.66 -8.79 -22.43
N ASN A 573 42.99 -9.00 -21.31
CA ASN A 573 41.55 -9.20 -21.24
C ASN A 573 40.92 -8.11 -20.38
N ASP A 574 39.82 -7.53 -20.88
CA ASP A 574 39.01 -6.58 -20.12
C ASP A 574 38.03 -7.36 -19.22
N LEU A 575 38.18 -7.20 -17.91
CA LEU A 575 37.25 -7.69 -16.91
C LEU A 575 36.36 -6.52 -16.46
N VAL A 576 35.07 -6.61 -16.76
CA VAL A 576 34.07 -5.62 -16.35
C VAL A 576 33.07 -6.27 -15.38
N LEU A 577 32.89 -5.64 -14.23
CA LEU A 577 31.89 -5.99 -13.23
C LEU A 577 30.83 -4.89 -13.18
N LEU A 578 29.56 -5.26 -13.19
CA LEU A 578 28.45 -4.36 -12.90
C LEU A 578 27.82 -4.75 -11.58
N SER A 579 27.99 -3.90 -10.57
CA SER A 579 27.31 -4.01 -9.28
C SER A 579 26.01 -3.22 -9.32
N GLN A 580 24.93 -3.78 -8.79
CA GLN A 580 23.65 -3.09 -8.69
C GLN A 580 22.97 -3.23 -7.34
N THR A 581 22.27 -2.16 -6.94
CA THR A 581 21.33 -2.14 -5.83
C THR A 581 19.90 -2.31 -6.31
N VAL A 582 19.07 -3.02 -5.55
CA VAL A 582 17.62 -3.09 -5.77
C VAL A 582 16.94 -2.57 -4.51
N GLY A 583 17.18 -1.29 -4.21
CA GLY A 583 16.81 -0.66 -2.94
C GLY A 583 17.69 -1.10 -1.76
N LEU A 584 17.77 -0.25 -0.74
CA LEU A 584 18.67 -0.39 0.40
C LEU A 584 17.99 -1.04 1.60
N GLN A 585 18.80 -1.60 2.50
CA GLN A 585 18.32 -2.24 3.72
C GLN A 585 17.50 -1.26 4.56
N ASN A 586 16.29 -1.65 4.94
CA ASN A 586 15.33 -0.76 5.61
C ASN A 586 15.00 -1.16 7.05
N TYR A 587 15.43 -2.35 7.50
CA TYR A 587 15.13 -2.88 8.83
C TYR A 587 16.33 -3.56 9.48
N GLY A 588 16.51 -3.38 10.78
CA GLY A 588 17.62 -3.94 11.56
C GLY A 588 18.48 -2.88 12.25
N ALA A 589 19.42 -3.33 13.08
CA ALA A 589 20.46 -2.49 13.67
C ALA A 589 21.60 -2.23 12.68
N PHE A 590 22.36 -1.15 12.91
CA PHE A 590 23.54 -0.76 12.12
C PHE A 590 23.28 -0.64 10.62
N LEU A 591 22.14 -0.05 10.22
CA LEU A 591 21.75 0.12 8.82
C LEU A 591 22.83 0.84 8.01
N GLU A 592 23.47 1.85 8.60
CA GLU A 592 24.56 2.63 8.02
C GLU A 592 25.79 1.78 7.65
N LYS A 593 25.98 0.66 8.35
CA LYS A 593 27.09 -0.28 8.15
C LYS A 593 26.75 -1.38 7.14
N ASP A 594 25.50 -1.53 6.71
CA ASP A 594 25.15 -2.55 5.73
C ASP A 594 25.84 -2.29 4.39
N GLY A 595 25.68 -1.12 3.78
CA GLY A 595 26.33 -0.84 2.48
C GLY A 595 25.77 -1.71 1.35
N ALA A 596 26.44 -1.69 0.19
CA ALA A 596 26.10 -2.47 -0.99
C ALA A 596 27.34 -2.81 -1.85
N GLY A 597 27.16 -3.69 -2.83
CA GLY A 597 28.23 -4.14 -3.71
C GLY A 597 29.01 -5.29 -3.10
N PHE A 598 30.30 -5.08 -2.85
CA PHE A 598 31.27 -6.13 -2.54
C PHE A 598 31.68 -6.11 -1.05
N ARG A 599 31.84 -7.29 -0.45
CA ARG A 599 32.42 -7.50 0.89
C ARG A 599 33.35 -8.71 0.90
N GLY A 600 34.40 -8.63 1.71
CA GLY A 600 35.41 -9.69 1.84
C GLY A 600 36.38 -9.73 0.67
N GLN A 601 36.99 -10.89 0.43
CA GLN A 601 38.00 -11.07 -0.60
C GLN A 601 37.36 -11.20 -1.99
N VAL A 602 38.03 -10.60 -2.98
CA VAL A 602 37.68 -10.71 -4.39
C VAL A 602 38.93 -11.20 -5.13
N LYS A 603 38.87 -12.41 -5.67
CA LYS A 603 40.01 -13.08 -6.28
C LYS A 603 39.64 -13.73 -7.61
N LEU A 604 40.65 -13.91 -8.43
CA LEU A 604 40.58 -14.73 -9.62
C LEU A 604 41.41 -16.00 -9.39
N THR A 605 40.74 -17.15 -9.42
CA THR A 605 41.33 -18.44 -9.05
C THR A 605 41.77 -19.23 -10.29
N GLY A 606 42.62 -20.23 -10.06
CA GLY A 606 43.00 -21.20 -11.08
C GLY A 606 44.24 -20.85 -11.90
N PHE A 607 44.95 -19.76 -11.60
CA PHE A 607 46.20 -19.40 -12.27
C PHE A 607 47.37 -20.26 -11.78
N LYS A 608 48.34 -20.53 -12.67
CA LYS A 608 49.50 -21.39 -12.40
C LYS A 608 50.31 -20.93 -11.18
N ASN A 609 50.42 -19.61 -11.00
CA ASN A 609 51.20 -18.99 -9.92
C ASN A 609 50.37 -18.69 -8.66
N GLY A 610 49.19 -19.30 -8.52
CA GLY A 610 48.24 -19.06 -7.44
C GLY A 610 47.18 -18.01 -7.76
N ASP A 611 46.25 -17.81 -6.83
CA ASP A 611 45.12 -16.90 -7.02
C ASP A 611 45.58 -15.44 -7.14
N VAL A 612 44.96 -14.71 -8.07
CA VAL A 612 45.18 -13.27 -8.25
C VAL A 612 44.22 -12.51 -7.35
N ASP A 613 44.77 -11.70 -6.44
CA ASP A 613 43.98 -10.81 -5.58
C ASP A 613 43.55 -9.57 -6.35
N LEU A 614 42.28 -9.54 -6.75
CA LEU A 614 41.71 -8.46 -7.56
C LEU A 614 41.64 -7.14 -6.81
N SER A 615 41.68 -7.15 -5.47
CA SER A 615 41.71 -5.92 -4.66
C SER A 615 43.03 -5.16 -4.75
N LYS A 616 44.09 -5.76 -5.32
CA LYS A 616 45.39 -5.12 -5.51
C LYS A 616 45.55 -4.44 -6.87
N LEU A 617 44.60 -4.62 -7.77
CA LEU A 617 44.64 -4.08 -9.13
C LEU A 617 44.09 -2.65 -9.18
N LEU A 618 44.43 -1.94 -10.26
CA LEU A 618 43.83 -0.66 -10.60
C LEU A 618 42.47 -0.90 -11.26
N TRP A 619 41.43 -0.31 -10.67
CA TRP A 619 40.05 -0.40 -11.15
C TRP A 619 39.57 0.98 -11.60
N THR A 620 39.03 1.04 -12.81
CA THR A 620 38.33 2.22 -13.33
C THR A 620 36.84 2.09 -13.05
N TYR A 621 36.24 3.14 -12.51
CA TYR A 621 34.85 3.19 -12.09
C TYR A 621 34.04 4.12 -12.99
N GLN A 622 32.82 3.71 -13.31
CA GLN A 622 31.82 4.53 -13.98
C GLN A 622 30.49 4.43 -13.21
N VAL A 623 30.02 5.57 -12.71
CA VAL A 623 28.73 5.67 -12.00
C VAL A 623 27.61 5.80 -13.03
N GLY A 624 26.59 4.95 -12.87
CA GLY A 624 25.35 5.01 -13.62
C GLY A 624 25.43 4.56 -15.07
N LEU A 625 24.30 4.67 -15.74
CA LEU A 625 24.15 4.41 -17.16
C LEU A 625 24.30 5.72 -17.97
N ARG A 626 24.81 5.63 -19.19
CA ARG A 626 24.87 6.74 -20.13
C ARG A 626 23.49 7.33 -20.38
N GLY A 627 22.48 6.48 -20.61
CA GLY A 627 21.10 6.95 -20.81
C GLY A 627 20.51 7.65 -19.56
N GLU A 628 20.91 7.25 -18.36
CA GLU A 628 20.54 7.95 -17.11
C GLU A 628 21.20 9.33 -17.04
N PHE A 629 22.50 9.41 -17.33
CA PHE A 629 23.27 10.66 -17.32
C PHE A 629 22.76 11.66 -18.37
N GLN A 630 22.44 11.19 -19.56
CA GLN A 630 21.84 11.98 -20.64
C GLN A 630 20.36 12.26 -20.41
N LYS A 631 19.74 11.67 -19.37
CA LYS A 631 18.32 11.83 -19.04
C LYS A 631 17.40 11.59 -20.22
N ILE A 632 17.68 10.56 -21.02
CA ILE A 632 16.98 10.35 -22.30
C ILE A 632 15.48 10.05 -22.12
N TYR A 633 15.04 9.78 -20.90
CA TYR A 633 13.62 9.65 -20.53
C TYR A 633 12.89 10.99 -20.38
N GLU A 634 13.58 12.12 -20.23
CA GLU A 634 12.98 13.45 -20.20
C GLU A 634 12.66 13.93 -21.62
N ILE A 635 11.48 14.53 -21.83
CA ILE A 635 10.97 14.94 -23.15
C ILE A 635 11.97 15.82 -23.93
N LYS A 636 12.63 16.76 -23.24
CA LYS A 636 13.56 17.72 -23.88
C LYS A 636 14.90 17.09 -24.27
N GLU A 637 15.41 16.16 -23.46
CA GLU A 637 16.70 15.52 -23.67
C GLU A 637 16.59 14.30 -24.59
N ASN A 638 15.41 13.66 -24.64
CA ASN A 638 15.12 12.50 -25.49
C ASN A 638 15.46 12.72 -26.97
N ILE A 639 15.28 13.94 -27.47
CA ILE A 639 15.52 14.31 -28.89
C ILE A 639 17.02 14.27 -29.24
N LYS A 640 17.90 14.49 -28.26
CA LYS A 640 19.35 14.52 -28.47
C LYS A 640 19.98 13.13 -28.51
N ALA A 641 19.23 12.10 -28.14
CA ALA A 641 19.70 10.73 -28.19
C ALA A 641 19.66 10.20 -29.64
N GLU A 642 20.67 9.41 -30.00
CA GLU A 642 20.88 8.84 -31.33
C GLU A 642 19.98 7.62 -31.58
N TRP A 643 18.67 7.82 -31.47
CA TRP A 643 17.66 6.77 -31.64
C TRP A 643 17.66 6.18 -33.05
N THR A 644 17.51 4.86 -33.13
CA THR A 644 17.39 4.12 -34.39
C THR A 644 16.09 3.32 -34.39
N ASP A 645 15.47 3.13 -35.56
CA ASP A 645 14.24 2.35 -35.66
C ASP A 645 14.50 0.88 -35.34
N LEU A 646 13.68 0.31 -34.46
CA LEU A 646 13.73 -1.11 -34.10
C LEU A 646 12.90 -1.91 -35.11
N MET A 647 13.54 -2.84 -35.82
CA MET A 647 12.83 -3.75 -36.74
C MET A 647 12.19 -4.92 -35.97
N PRO A 648 10.98 -5.40 -36.34
CA PRO A 648 10.27 -6.45 -35.62
C PRO A 648 11.02 -7.79 -35.49
N ASP A 649 11.91 -8.08 -36.45
CA ASP A 649 12.66 -9.34 -36.52
C ASP A 649 13.97 -9.29 -35.71
N VAL A 650 14.25 -8.16 -35.04
CA VAL A 650 15.47 -7.96 -34.26
C VAL A 650 15.37 -8.70 -32.94
N ILE A 651 16.37 -9.55 -32.70
CA ILE A 651 16.51 -10.31 -31.46
C ILE A 651 16.59 -9.33 -30.27
N PRO A 652 15.78 -9.53 -29.21
CA PRO A 652 15.88 -8.77 -27.98
C PRO A 652 17.33 -8.61 -27.51
N SER A 653 17.80 -7.36 -27.38
CA SER A 653 19.16 -7.06 -26.94
C SER A 653 19.17 -6.71 -25.46
N THR A 654 20.25 -7.12 -24.76
CA THR A 654 20.51 -6.72 -23.37
C THR A 654 21.03 -5.30 -23.33
N PHE A 655 20.90 -4.62 -22.18
CA PHE A 655 21.40 -3.26 -21.97
C PHE A 655 20.97 -2.32 -23.11
N THR A 656 19.66 -2.16 -23.25
CA THR A 656 19.08 -1.43 -24.37
C THR A 656 18.00 -0.50 -23.89
N TRP A 657 18.03 0.74 -24.39
CA TRP A 657 16.95 1.69 -24.21
C TRP A 657 15.98 1.55 -25.36
N TYR A 658 14.69 1.54 -25.02
CA TYR A 658 13.59 1.57 -25.97
C TYR A 658 12.74 2.80 -25.73
N LYS A 659 12.19 3.36 -26.80
CA LYS A 659 11.10 4.33 -26.70
C LYS A 659 10.01 4.09 -27.72
N THR A 660 8.82 4.56 -27.38
CA THR A 660 7.66 4.63 -28.26
C THR A 660 6.71 5.72 -27.75
N TYR A 661 5.60 5.90 -28.46
CA TYR A 661 4.54 6.81 -28.07
C TYR A 661 3.20 6.07 -28.01
N PHE A 662 2.31 6.51 -27.13
CA PHE A 662 0.98 5.95 -27.00
C PHE A 662 -0.06 7.02 -26.63
N ASP A 663 -1.30 6.77 -26.99
CA ASP A 663 -2.42 7.63 -26.61
C ASP A 663 -3.02 7.19 -25.28
N ALA A 664 -3.52 8.15 -24.49
CA ALA A 664 -4.15 7.81 -23.23
C ALA A 664 -5.41 6.95 -23.49
N PRO A 665 -5.63 5.89 -22.71
CA PRO A 665 -6.87 5.12 -22.76
C PRO A 665 -8.09 5.98 -22.51
N ASP A 666 -9.23 5.62 -23.08
CA ASP A 666 -10.52 6.19 -22.74
C ASP A 666 -10.91 6.02 -21.26
N GLY A 667 -11.90 6.81 -20.84
CA GLY A 667 -12.52 6.69 -19.53
C GLY A 667 -11.69 7.21 -18.36
N LEU A 668 -12.10 6.80 -17.16
CA LEU A 668 -11.47 7.21 -15.89
C LEU A 668 -10.74 6.06 -15.19
N ASP A 669 -10.82 4.85 -15.73
CA ASP A 669 -10.27 3.62 -15.14
C ASP A 669 -8.75 3.71 -14.92
N PRO A 670 -8.21 3.21 -13.81
CA PRO A 670 -6.77 3.21 -13.62
C PRO A 670 -5.99 2.53 -14.77
N VAL A 671 -4.80 3.05 -15.05
CA VAL A 671 -3.97 2.60 -16.18
C VAL A 671 -2.75 1.85 -15.65
N ALA A 672 -2.41 0.76 -16.32
CA ALA A 672 -1.20 -0.01 -16.07
C ALA A 672 -0.44 -0.28 -17.37
N LEU A 673 0.87 -0.43 -17.27
CA LEU A 673 1.71 -0.96 -18.34
C LEU A 673 1.93 -2.44 -18.09
N ASP A 674 1.59 -3.28 -19.07
CA ASP A 674 1.96 -4.70 -19.08
C ASP A 674 3.35 -4.84 -19.74
N VAL A 675 4.34 -5.19 -18.93
CA VAL A 675 5.72 -5.45 -19.36
C VAL A 675 6.10 -6.92 -19.16
N GLY A 676 5.11 -7.83 -19.18
CA GLY A 676 5.34 -9.26 -18.99
C GLY A 676 6.27 -9.90 -20.04
N SER A 677 6.40 -9.29 -21.21
CA SER A 677 7.33 -9.69 -22.28
C SER A 677 8.77 -9.23 -22.06
N MET A 678 9.01 -8.43 -21.02
CA MET A 678 10.30 -7.84 -20.71
C MET A 678 11.03 -8.62 -19.63
N GLY A 679 12.28 -8.26 -19.35
CA GLY A 679 13.12 -8.93 -18.38
C GLY A 679 13.24 -8.15 -17.06
N LYS A 680 14.27 -7.32 -16.94
CA LYS A 680 14.54 -6.47 -15.78
C LYS A 680 14.92 -5.08 -16.25
N GLY A 681 14.45 -4.05 -15.57
CA GLY A 681 14.77 -2.70 -15.96
C GLY A 681 14.04 -1.61 -15.20
N GLN A 682 13.94 -0.46 -15.84
CA GLN A 682 13.25 0.73 -15.34
C GLN A 682 12.40 1.33 -16.46
N ALA A 683 11.26 1.94 -16.11
CA ALA A 683 10.36 2.54 -17.08
C ALA A 683 9.94 3.95 -16.67
N TRP A 684 9.70 4.78 -17.69
CA TRP A 684 9.27 6.17 -17.56
C TRP A 684 8.12 6.49 -18.53
N VAL A 685 7.17 7.28 -18.05
CA VAL A 685 6.09 7.85 -18.88
C VAL A 685 6.15 9.37 -18.77
N ASN A 686 6.36 10.06 -19.89
CA ASN A 686 6.51 11.52 -19.95
C ASN A 686 7.59 12.05 -18.98
N GLY A 687 8.68 11.30 -18.80
CA GLY A 687 9.76 11.63 -17.84
C GLY A 687 9.48 11.24 -16.39
N HIS A 688 8.25 10.83 -16.04
CA HIS A 688 7.94 10.31 -14.71
C HIS A 688 8.38 8.86 -14.58
N HIS A 689 9.23 8.58 -13.60
CA HIS A 689 9.73 7.22 -13.34
C HIS A 689 8.65 6.36 -12.66
N ILE A 690 8.06 5.42 -13.41
CA ILE A 690 6.94 4.60 -12.92
C ILE A 690 7.41 3.48 -11.99
N GLY A 691 8.67 3.05 -12.12
CA GLY A 691 9.34 2.19 -11.15
C GLY A 691 10.32 1.22 -11.82
N ARG A 692 10.91 0.33 -11.01
CA ARG A 692 11.67 -0.83 -11.50
C ARG A 692 10.70 -1.89 -12.00
N TYR A 693 11.08 -2.67 -13.01
CA TYR A 693 10.37 -3.89 -13.36
C TYR A 693 11.30 -5.09 -13.34
N TRP A 694 10.76 -6.26 -12.99
CA TRP A 694 11.50 -7.51 -13.06
C TRP A 694 10.53 -8.70 -13.16
N THR A 695 10.56 -9.42 -14.27
CA THR A 695 9.71 -10.60 -14.54
C THR A 695 10.21 -11.87 -13.85
N LYS A 696 10.67 -11.74 -12.59
CA LYS A 696 11.10 -12.88 -11.76
C LYS A 696 9.89 -13.71 -11.34
N VAL A 697 9.97 -15.01 -11.54
CA VAL A 697 8.87 -15.96 -11.31
C VAL A 697 8.83 -16.44 -9.85
N ALA A 698 7.64 -16.46 -9.27
CA ALA A 698 7.39 -16.99 -7.93
C ALA A 698 7.52 -18.53 -7.90
N PRO A 699 7.83 -19.15 -6.73
CA PRO A 699 7.81 -20.60 -6.59
C PRO A 699 6.50 -21.23 -7.08
N LYS A 700 6.56 -22.41 -7.69
CA LYS A 700 5.39 -23.13 -8.20
C LYS A 700 4.48 -23.67 -7.09
N GLU A 701 5.04 -23.94 -5.92
CA GLU A 701 4.35 -24.50 -4.77
C GLU A 701 4.09 -23.44 -3.70
N GLY A 702 3.14 -23.73 -2.80
CA GLY A 702 2.84 -22.96 -1.59
C GLY A 702 1.63 -22.04 -1.66
N CYS A 703 0.99 -21.92 -2.84
CA CYS A 703 -0.33 -21.31 -2.95
C CYS A 703 -1.38 -22.37 -2.64
N GLN A 704 -2.24 -22.09 -1.66
CA GLN A 704 -3.29 -22.99 -1.20
C GLN A 704 -4.62 -22.25 -1.18
N THR A 705 -5.74 -22.98 -1.19
CA THR A 705 -7.05 -22.39 -0.91
C THR A 705 -7.02 -21.76 0.47
N CYS A 706 -7.30 -20.46 0.53
CA CYS A 706 -7.21 -19.71 1.77
C CYS A 706 -8.38 -20.04 2.69
N ASP A 707 -8.09 -20.24 3.99
CA ASP A 707 -9.08 -20.39 5.05
C ASP A 707 -8.89 -19.24 6.05
N TYR A 708 -9.96 -18.47 6.29
CA TYR A 708 -9.92 -17.36 7.24
C TYR A 708 -9.72 -17.84 8.69
N ARG A 709 -10.10 -19.08 9.01
CA ARG A 709 -10.12 -19.56 10.40
C ARG A 709 -8.73 -19.84 10.94
N GLY A 710 -8.52 -19.50 12.21
CA GLY A 710 -7.26 -19.69 12.93
C GLY A 710 -6.22 -18.61 12.65
N ALA A 711 -5.18 -18.57 13.49
CA ALA A 711 -4.20 -17.50 13.47
C ALA A 711 -3.55 -17.31 12.08
N TYR A 712 -3.47 -16.05 11.64
CA TYR A 712 -2.89 -15.64 10.37
C TYR A 712 -1.38 -15.40 10.48
N LYS A 713 -0.69 -15.70 9.38
CA LYS A 713 0.70 -15.34 9.08
C LYS A 713 0.84 -15.14 7.57
N SER A 714 1.84 -14.37 7.13
CA SER A 714 1.97 -13.92 5.73
C SER A 714 2.08 -15.04 4.68
N ASP A 715 2.46 -16.25 5.06
CA ASP A 715 2.54 -17.41 4.17
C ASP A 715 1.28 -18.30 4.21
N LYS A 716 0.28 -17.99 5.05
CA LYS A 716 -0.96 -18.78 5.20
C LYS A 716 -1.79 -18.75 3.92
N CYS A 717 -1.92 -17.58 3.31
CA CYS A 717 -2.73 -17.35 2.13
C CYS A 717 -1.90 -16.58 1.12
N THR A 718 -1.45 -17.30 0.09
CA THR A 718 -0.61 -16.73 -0.97
C THR A 718 -1.13 -17.13 -2.34
N THR A 719 -0.92 -16.25 -3.32
CA THR A 719 -1.35 -16.42 -4.71
C THR A 719 -0.18 -16.22 -5.68
N ASN A 720 -0.45 -16.32 -6.98
CA ASN A 720 0.50 -16.08 -8.07
C ASN A 720 1.69 -17.06 -8.16
N CYS A 721 1.55 -18.29 -7.64
CA CYS A 721 2.59 -19.32 -7.75
C CYS A 721 2.88 -19.68 -9.21
N GLY A 722 4.16 -19.86 -9.53
CA GLY A 722 4.63 -20.24 -10.87
C GLY A 722 4.48 -19.14 -11.94
N LYS A 723 4.11 -17.92 -11.56
CA LYS A 723 3.94 -16.75 -12.44
C LYS A 723 4.93 -15.65 -12.07
N PRO A 724 5.24 -14.71 -12.97
CA PRO A 724 6.05 -13.53 -12.63
C PRO A 724 5.38 -12.73 -11.50
N THR A 725 6.16 -12.30 -10.51
CA THR A 725 5.63 -11.64 -9.30
C THR A 725 4.86 -10.35 -9.63
N GLN A 726 5.34 -9.57 -10.60
CA GLN A 726 4.67 -8.36 -11.07
C GLN A 726 4.90 -8.16 -12.57
N ILE A 727 3.81 -8.04 -13.33
CA ILE A 727 3.83 -7.74 -14.79
C ILE A 727 3.12 -6.43 -15.13
N TRP A 728 2.20 -5.98 -14.26
CA TRP A 728 1.49 -4.72 -14.41
C TRP A 728 2.12 -3.65 -13.54
N TYR A 729 2.39 -2.50 -14.15
CA TYR A 729 3.05 -1.37 -13.51
C TYR A 729 2.14 -0.15 -13.61
N HIS A 730 1.71 0.36 -12.46
CA HIS A 730 0.77 1.46 -12.38
C HIS A 730 1.31 2.72 -13.06
N VAL A 731 0.51 3.28 -13.97
CA VAL A 731 0.74 4.59 -14.59
C VAL A 731 -0.38 5.53 -14.14
N PRO A 732 -0.10 6.45 -13.21
CA PRO A 732 -1.09 7.42 -12.77
C PRO A 732 -1.66 8.22 -13.95
N ARG A 733 -2.99 8.31 -14.05
CA ARG A 733 -3.65 9.08 -15.12
C ARG A 733 -3.20 10.54 -15.17
N ALA A 734 -2.83 11.13 -14.03
CA ALA A 734 -2.31 12.49 -13.93
C ALA A 734 -0.96 12.70 -14.66
N TRP A 735 -0.24 11.63 -15.01
CA TRP A 735 1.00 11.69 -15.79
C TRP A 735 0.77 11.55 -17.29
N LEU A 736 -0.47 11.31 -17.72
CA LEU A 736 -0.85 11.13 -19.11
C LEU A 736 -1.39 12.42 -19.72
N GLN A 737 -1.01 12.67 -20.96
CA GLN A 737 -1.65 13.58 -21.90
C GLN A 737 -2.65 12.81 -22.76
N ALA A 738 -3.58 13.50 -23.43
CA ALA A 738 -4.59 12.84 -24.25
C ALA A 738 -3.97 11.97 -25.36
N SER A 739 -2.87 12.42 -25.97
CA SER A 739 -2.16 11.71 -27.02
C SER A 739 -0.65 11.91 -26.91
N ASN A 740 0.12 11.13 -27.66
CA ASN A 740 1.57 11.29 -27.82
C ASN A 740 2.36 11.22 -26.50
N ASN A 741 1.97 10.32 -25.59
CA ASN A 741 2.69 10.05 -24.36
C ASN A 741 3.99 9.31 -24.66
N LEU A 742 5.11 9.87 -24.21
CA LEU A 742 6.43 9.24 -24.37
C LEU A 742 6.59 8.11 -23.35
N LEU A 743 6.77 6.87 -23.84
CA LEU A 743 7.20 5.73 -23.04
C LEU A 743 8.68 5.47 -23.30
N VAL A 744 9.50 5.48 -22.25
CA VAL A 744 10.93 5.09 -22.30
C VAL A 744 11.18 3.95 -21.34
N ILE A 745 11.93 2.95 -21.80
CA ILE A 745 12.24 1.73 -21.05
C ILE A 745 13.72 1.46 -21.17
N PHE A 746 14.38 1.23 -20.03
CA PHE A 746 15.70 0.62 -20.00
C PHE A 746 15.54 -0.88 -19.72
N GLU A 747 15.96 -1.73 -20.66
CA GLU A 747 15.93 -3.19 -20.54
C GLU A 747 17.35 -3.76 -20.36
N GLU A 748 17.54 -4.48 -19.26
CA GLU A 748 18.84 -4.95 -18.80
C GLU A 748 19.16 -6.38 -19.28
N THR A 749 18.15 -7.24 -19.33
CA THR A 749 18.30 -8.69 -19.54
C THR A 749 17.83 -9.20 -20.90
N GLY A 750 17.16 -8.34 -21.68
CA GLY A 750 16.53 -8.67 -22.94
C GLY A 750 15.03 -8.95 -22.74
N GLY A 751 14.23 -8.40 -23.65
CA GLY A 751 12.78 -8.45 -23.63
C GLY A 751 12.20 -7.99 -24.97
N ASN A 752 10.98 -8.41 -25.29
CA ASN A 752 10.31 -8.00 -26.52
C ASN A 752 9.44 -6.75 -26.29
N PRO A 753 9.87 -5.55 -26.72
CA PRO A 753 9.09 -4.33 -26.50
C PRO A 753 7.80 -4.28 -27.33
N PHE A 754 7.70 -5.03 -28.43
CA PHE A 754 6.52 -5.03 -29.30
C PHE A 754 5.29 -5.69 -28.65
N GLU A 755 5.48 -6.48 -27.59
CA GLU A 755 4.43 -7.14 -26.81
C GLU A 755 3.97 -6.31 -25.60
N ILE A 756 4.65 -5.21 -25.30
CA ILE A 756 4.23 -4.29 -24.25
C ILE A 756 2.87 -3.70 -24.64
N SER A 757 1.98 -3.58 -23.66
CA SER A 757 0.66 -3.01 -23.89
C SER A 757 0.20 -2.15 -22.72
N VAL A 758 -0.60 -1.13 -23.03
CA VAL A 758 -1.30 -0.35 -22.02
C VAL A 758 -2.61 -1.05 -21.69
N LYS A 759 -2.84 -1.24 -20.40
CA LYS A 759 -4.02 -1.89 -19.84
C LYS A 759 -4.83 -0.89 -19.02
N ILE A 760 -6.13 -1.14 -18.98
CA ILE A 760 -7.04 -0.50 -18.02
C ILE A 760 -7.45 -1.54 -16.98
N ARG A 761 -7.59 -1.09 -15.73
CA ARG A 761 -8.07 -1.91 -14.63
C ARG A 761 -9.46 -1.43 -14.24
N SER A 762 -10.45 -2.32 -14.30
CA SER A 762 -11.84 -1.98 -13.99
C SER A 762 -12.55 -3.13 -13.29
N THR A 763 -13.64 -2.84 -12.58
CA THR A 763 -14.53 -3.88 -12.04
C THR A 763 -15.61 -4.24 -13.07
N GLN A 764 -15.48 -5.42 -13.68
CA GLN A 764 -16.47 -5.90 -14.67
C GLN A 764 -17.61 -6.71 -14.05
N SER A 765 -17.32 -7.56 -13.06
CA SER A 765 -18.32 -8.42 -12.43
C SER A 765 -18.40 -8.15 -10.95
N VAL A 766 -19.62 -7.99 -10.45
CA VAL A 766 -19.90 -7.85 -9.02
C VAL A 766 -20.84 -8.97 -8.59
N CYS A 767 -20.56 -9.55 -7.44
CA CYS A 767 -21.28 -10.68 -6.90
C CYS A 767 -21.75 -10.40 -5.48
N ALA A 768 -22.85 -11.02 -5.06
CA ALA A 768 -23.26 -11.00 -3.66
C ALA A 768 -23.82 -12.36 -3.26
N GLN A 769 -23.61 -12.74 -2.01
CA GLN A 769 -24.10 -14.01 -1.46
C GLN A 769 -24.61 -13.79 -0.03
N ILE A 770 -25.92 -13.58 0.12
CA ILE A 770 -26.53 -13.20 1.40
C ILE A 770 -27.57 -14.23 1.83
N SER A 771 -27.42 -14.73 3.05
CA SER A 771 -28.35 -15.65 3.72
C SER A 771 -29.43 -14.92 4.51
N GLU A 772 -30.62 -15.53 4.66
CA GLU A 772 -31.69 -15.09 5.59
C GLU A 772 -31.19 -14.93 7.05
N SER A 773 -30.06 -15.56 7.40
CA SER A 773 -29.43 -15.48 8.72
C SER A 773 -28.34 -14.39 8.86
N HIS A 774 -28.17 -13.53 7.85
CA HIS A 774 -27.31 -12.34 7.95
C HIS A 774 -27.96 -11.25 8.81
N TYR A 775 -27.17 -10.25 9.17
CA TYR A 775 -27.65 -9.03 9.81
C TYR A 775 -28.25 -8.08 8.75
N PRO A 776 -29.16 -7.17 9.12
CA PRO A 776 -29.65 -6.13 8.22
C PRO A 776 -28.56 -5.11 7.90
N PRO A 777 -28.65 -4.36 6.78
CA PRO A 777 -27.67 -3.33 6.45
C PRO A 777 -27.51 -2.29 7.56
N LEU A 778 -26.29 -2.11 8.05
CA LEU A 778 -26.01 -1.31 9.26
C LEU A 778 -26.33 0.18 9.11
N TRP A 779 -26.29 0.73 7.90
CA TRP A 779 -26.64 2.13 7.65
C TRP A 779 -28.12 2.45 7.97
N LYS A 780 -29.02 1.45 7.93
CA LYS A 780 -30.42 1.61 8.36
C LYS A 780 -30.54 1.78 9.88
N LEU A 781 -29.61 1.20 10.63
CA LEU A 781 -29.53 1.32 12.08
C LEU A 781 -28.81 2.59 12.53
N SER A 782 -28.04 3.23 11.64
CA SER A 782 -27.30 4.47 11.93
C SER A 782 -28.08 5.76 11.63
N HIS A 783 -29.18 5.69 10.87
CA HIS A 783 -30.01 6.83 10.45
C HIS A 783 -31.42 6.85 11.07
N SER A 784 -31.82 5.78 11.77
CA SER A 784 -33.04 5.82 12.57
C SER A 784 -32.76 6.69 13.80
N ASP A 785 -33.62 7.68 14.03
CA ASP A 785 -33.66 8.41 15.30
C ASP A 785 -33.70 7.37 16.42
N PHE A 786 -32.59 7.23 17.14
CA PHE A 786 -32.41 6.30 18.27
C PHE A 786 -33.20 6.79 19.50
N VAL A 787 -34.38 7.33 19.28
CA VAL A 787 -35.35 7.77 20.28
C VAL A 787 -36.20 6.54 20.59
N ASP A 788 -36.11 6.07 21.83
CA ASP A 788 -36.82 4.92 22.44
C ASP A 788 -36.25 3.50 22.27
N GLY A 789 -35.07 3.32 21.65
CA GLY A 789 -34.29 2.08 21.75
C GLY A 789 -34.99 0.81 21.22
N LYS A 790 -35.92 0.94 20.27
CA LYS A 790 -36.58 -0.19 19.59
C LYS A 790 -36.35 -0.14 18.09
N ILE A 791 -35.66 -1.15 17.56
CA ILE A 791 -35.49 -1.41 16.13
C ILE A 791 -36.82 -1.98 15.59
N SER A 792 -37.35 -1.44 14.49
CA SER A 792 -38.55 -1.97 13.83
C SER A 792 -38.29 -3.35 13.22
N ALA A 793 -39.31 -4.21 13.13
CA ALA A 793 -39.20 -5.53 12.51
C ALA A 793 -38.85 -5.44 11.01
N ASP A 794 -39.30 -4.40 10.31
CA ASP A 794 -38.98 -4.16 8.89
C ASP A 794 -37.50 -3.77 8.68
N ASP A 795 -36.85 -3.19 9.70
CA ASP A 795 -35.44 -2.79 9.66
C ASP A 795 -34.49 -3.98 9.92
N MET A 796 -35.02 -5.16 10.23
CA MET A 796 -34.24 -6.37 10.53
C MET A 796 -34.09 -7.33 9.36
N VAL A 797 -34.66 -7.03 8.18
CA VAL A 797 -34.54 -7.90 7.00
C VAL A 797 -33.15 -7.74 6.38
N PRO A 798 -32.37 -8.83 6.19
CA PRO A 798 -31.11 -8.78 5.47
C PRO A 798 -31.32 -8.31 4.04
N GLU A 799 -30.37 -7.58 3.47
CA GLU A 799 -30.45 -7.14 2.07
C GLU A 799 -29.17 -7.49 1.35
N MET A 800 -29.32 -7.92 0.10
CA MET A 800 -28.24 -7.90 -0.87
C MET A 800 -28.05 -6.48 -1.37
N GLN A 801 -26.80 -6.03 -1.45
CA GLN A 801 -26.41 -4.78 -2.08
C GLN A 801 -25.41 -5.06 -3.20
N LEU A 802 -25.63 -4.44 -4.36
CA LEU A 802 -24.69 -4.44 -5.47
C LEU A 802 -24.47 -2.99 -5.92
N ARG A 803 -23.21 -2.65 -6.18
CA ARG A 803 -22.76 -1.35 -6.66
C ARG A 803 -21.62 -1.56 -7.65
N CYS A 804 -21.74 -0.95 -8.82
CA CYS A 804 -20.64 -0.81 -9.77
C CYS A 804 -19.77 0.40 -9.40
N GLU A 805 -18.54 0.44 -9.95
CA GLU A 805 -17.65 1.60 -9.83
C GLU A 805 -18.33 2.89 -10.35
N ASP A 806 -17.87 4.05 -9.87
CA ASP A 806 -18.42 5.33 -10.29
C ASP A 806 -18.26 5.50 -11.81
N GLY A 807 -19.34 5.90 -12.49
CA GLY A 807 -19.38 5.94 -13.96
C GLY A 807 -19.80 4.62 -14.64
N TYR A 808 -20.06 3.57 -13.87
CA TYR A 808 -20.57 2.29 -14.38
C TYR A 808 -22.02 2.04 -13.94
N ILE A 809 -22.73 1.21 -14.69
CA ILE A 809 -24.06 0.70 -14.35
C ILE A 809 -24.12 -0.82 -14.48
N ILE A 810 -25.04 -1.43 -13.77
CA ILE A 810 -25.36 -2.86 -13.89
C ILE A 810 -26.09 -3.08 -15.22
N SER A 811 -25.43 -3.72 -16.20
CA SER A 811 -26.00 -3.99 -17.52
C SER A 811 -26.90 -5.22 -17.54
N SER A 812 -26.50 -6.26 -16.81
CA SER A 812 -27.13 -7.57 -16.83
C SER A 812 -26.89 -8.31 -15.51
N ILE A 813 -27.81 -9.22 -15.20
CA ILE A 813 -27.65 -10.22 -14.13
C ILE A 813 -27.34 -11.54 -14.81
N GLU A 814 -26.11 -12.02 -14.65
CA GLU A 814 -25.62 -13.26 -15.27
C GLU A 814 -26.09 -14.49 -14.49
N PHE A 815 -26.23 -14.34 -13.16
CA PHE A 815 -26.74 -15.39 -12.29
C PHE A 815 -27.56 -14.80 -11.14
N ALA A 816 -28.66 -15.47 -10.78
CA ALA A 816 -29.39 -15.20 -9.54
C ALA A 816 -30.09 -16.46 -9.06
N SER A 817 -29.92 -16.79 -7.77
CA SER A 817 -30.59 -17.92 -7.14
C SER A 817 -30.84 -17.66 -5.66
N TYR A 818 -32.12 -17.57 -5.28
CA TYR A 818 -32.58 -17.62 -3.89
C TYR A 818 -32.97 -19.05 -3.51
N GLY A 819 -32.26 -19.66 -2.57
CA GLY A 819 -32.45 -21.07 -2.21
C GLY A 819 -31.20 -21.65 -1.56
N THR A 820 -30.63 -22.71 -2.14
CA THR A 820 -29.37 -23.32 -1.67
C THR A 820 -28.23 -23.27 -2.71
N PRO A 821 -27.96 -22.10 -3.34
CA PRO A 821 -26.89 -21.98 -4.34
C PRO A 821 -25.53 -22.43 -3.80
N GLN A 822 -24.67 -22.91 -4.70
CA GLN A 822 -23.32 -23.37 -4.40
C GLN A 822 -22.29 -22.62 -5.24
N GLY A 823 -21.03 -22.68 -4.84
CA GLY A 823 -19.92 -22.05 -5.54
C GLY A 823 -19.59 -20.67 -4.98
N SER A 824 -18.88 -19.90 -5.79
CA SER A 824 -18.37 -18.55 -5.49
C SER A 824 -18.53 -17.67 -6.71
N CYS A 825 -18.22 -16.37 -6.59
CA CYS A 825 -18.31 -15.43 -7.71
C CYS A 825 -17.64 -15.97 -8.99
N GLN A 826 -18.31 -15.79 -10.15
CA GLN A 826 -17.96 -16.37 -11.47
C GLN A 826 -18.09 -17.90 -11.61
N ALA A 827 -18.47 -18.60 -10.54
CA ALA A 827 -18.62 -20.05 -10.50
C ALA A 827 -19.87 -20.47 -9.70
N PHE A 828 -20.90 -19.63 -9.67
CA PHE A 828 -22.15 -19.96 -8.99
C PHE A 828 -22.93 -21.02 -9.74
N SER A 829 -23.60 -21.88 -8.96
CA SER A 829 -24.49 -22.91 -9.47
C SER A 829 -25.77 -23.00 -8.64
N ARG A 830 -26.86 -23.40 -9.28
CA ARG A 830 -28.14 -23.61 -8.58
C ARG A 830 -28.03 -24.86 -7.71
N GLY A 831 -28.51 -24.76 -6.48
CA GLY A 831 -28.68 -25.93 -5.62
C GLY A 831 -30.01 -26.64 -5.89
N ASN A 832 -30.27 -27.67 -5.08
CA ASN A 832 -31.51 -28.45 -5.13
C ASN A 832 -32.76 -27.62 -4.73
N CYS A 833 -32.57 -26.51 -4.03
CA CYS A 833 -33.62 -25.54 -3.70
C CYS A 833 -33.35 -24.22 -4.42
N HIS A 834 -34.36 -23.71 -5.15
CA HIS A 834 -34.27 -22.48 -5.92
C HIS A 834 -35.67 -21.88 -6.17
N ALA A 835 -35.83 -20.58 -5.93
CA ALA A 835 -37.03 -19.83 -6.31
C ALA A 835 -36.97 -19.43 -7.80
N PRO A 836 -37.91 -19.87 -8.66
CA PRO A 836 -37.85 -19.66 -10.11
C PRO A 836 -37.83 -18.18 -10.57
N ASN A 837 -38.35 -17.27 -9.74
CA ASN A 837 -38.39 -15.82 -10.01
C ASN A 837 -37.13 -15.07 -9.54
N SER A 838 -36.11 -15.75 -8.99
CA SER A 838 -34.91 -15.10 -8.47
C SER A 838 -34.29 -14.10 -9.46
N LEU A 839 -34.13 -14.53 -10.72
CA LEU A 839 -33.55 -13.69 -11.78
C LEU A 839 -34.43 -12.49 -12.11
N SER A 840 -35.75 -12.67 -12.25
CA SER A 840 -36.64 -11.56 -12.62
C SER A 840 -36.76 -10.52 -11.52
N VAL A 841 -36.78 -10.93 -10.26
CA VAL A 841 -36.80 -10.03 -9.08
C VAL A 841 -35.55 -9.16 -9.04
N VAL A 842 -34.37 -9.77 -9.15
CA VAL A 842 -33.09 -9.05 -9.09
C VAL A 842 -32.90 -8.17 -10.33
N SER A 843 -33.14 -8.69 -11.54
CA SER A 843 -32.99 -7.92 -12.77
C SER A 843 -33.86 -6.66 -12.81
N LYS A 844 -35.12 -6.77 -12.36
CA LYS A 844 -36.04 -5.62 -12.28
C LYS A 844 -35.52 -4.51 -11.34
N THR A 845 -34.75 -4.90 -10.33
CA THR A 845 -34.28 -3.99 -9.28
C THR A 845 -32.92 -3.37 -9.60
N CYS A 846 -32.06 -4.11 -10.31
CA CYS A 846 -30.65 -3.76 -10.49
C CYS A 846 -30.29 -3.24 -11.88
N VAL A 847 -30.87 -3.80 -12.95
CA VAL A 847 -30.45 -3.48 -14.33
C VAL A 847 -30.73 -2.01 -14.65
N GLY A 848 -29.74 -1.33 -15.24
CA GLY A 848 -29.80 0.08 -15.61
C GLY A 848 -29.42 1.05 -14.48
N ARG A 849 -29.03 0.56 -13.30
CA ARG A 849 -28.66 1.38 -12.14
C ARG A 849 -27.19 1.19 -11.78
N ASN A 850 -26.55 2.21 -11.20
CA ASN A 850 -25.19 2.07 -10.64
C ASN A 850 -25.18 1.18 -9.39
N SER A 851 -26.23 1.28 -8.56
CA SER A 851 -26.40 0.48 -7.36
C SER A 851 -27.85 0.02 -7.17
N CYS A 852 -28.03 -1.10 -6.47
CA CYS A 852 -29.34 -1.63 -6.10
C CYS A 852 -29.29 -2.38 -4.77
N SER A 853 -30.46 -2.55 -4.14
CA SER A 853 -30.63 -3.41 -2.99
C SER A 853 -31.86 -4.31 -3.14
N THR A 854 -31.82 -5.51 -2.55
CA THR A 854 -32.95 -6.44 -2.55
C THR A 854 -33.01 -7.17 -1.22
N GLY A 855 -34.16 -7.09 -0.54
CA GLY A 855 -34.39 -7.79 0.73
C GLY A 855 -34.40 -9.31 0.56
N ILE A 856 -33.91 -10.01 1.58
CA ILE A 856 -33.77 -11.47 1.60
C ILE A 856 -34.93 -12.05 2.43
N SER A 857 -36.03 -12.38 1.76
CA SER A 857 -37.16 -13.05 2.40
C SER A 857 -38.00 -13.86 1.41
N ASN A 858 -38.70 -14.87 1.92
CA ASN A 858 -39.64 -15.68 1.15
C ASN A 858 -40.74 -14.84 0.49
N ALA A 859 -41.19 -13.76 1.12
CA ALA A 859 -42.24 -12.90 0.56
C ALA A 859 -41.79 -12.22 -0.74
N ILE A 860 -40.53 -11.77 -0.80
CA ILE A 860 -39.95 -11.09 -1.97
C ILE A 860 -39.78 -12.06 -3.15
N PHE A 861 -39.39 -13.31 -2.86
CA PHE A 861 -39.16 -14.35 -3.87
C PHE A 861 -40.38 -15.24 -4.12
N GLY A 862 -41.59 -14.77 -3.80
CA GLY A 862 -42.84 -15.43 -4.21
C GLY A 862 -43.19 -16.72 -3.45
N GLY A 863 -42.58 -16.95 -2.27
CA GLY A 863 -42.85 -18.09 -1.40
C GLY A 863 -41.58 -18.68 -0.78
N ASP A 864 -41.77 -19.73 0.03
CA ASP A 864 -40.66 -20.51 0.57
C ASP A 864 -40.27 -21.62 -0.41
N PRO A 865 -39.11 -21.54 -1.09
CA PRO A 865 -38.69 -22.57 -2.04
C PRO A 865 -38.27 -23.88 -1.35
N CYS A 866 -37.95 -23.85 -0.04
CA CYS A 866 -37.62 -25.04 0.74
C CYS A 866 -37.81 -24.82 2.25
N ARG A 867 -38.93 -25.33 2.77
CA ARG A 867 -39.31 -25.20 4.19
C ARG A 867 -38.25 -25.78 5.13
N GLY A 868 -37.96 -25.04 6.19
CA GLY A 868 -37.05 -25.46 7.26
C GLY A 868 -35.56 -25.36 6.90
N ILE A 869 -35.22 -24.88 5.70
CA ILE A 869 -33.86 -24.61 5.27
C ILE A 869 -33.64 -23.10 5.30
N VAL A 870 -32.43 -22.66 5.64
CA VAL A 870 -32.02 -21.26 5.54
C VAL A 870 -31.66 -20.97 4.08
N LYS A 871 -32.30 -19.97 3.49
CA LYS A 871 -32.11 -19.62 2.08
C LYS A 871 -31.00 -18.58 1.93
N ILE A 872 -30.29 -18.69 0.82
CA ILE A 872 -29.22 -17.79 0.39
C ILE A 872 -29.60 -17.24 -0.98
N LEU A 873 -29.52 -15.92 -1.13
CA LEU A 873 -29.50 -15.26 -2.44
C LEU A 873 -28.06 -15.13 -2.89
N ALA A 874 -27.70 -15.83 -3.97
CA ALA A 874 -26.46 -15.61 -4.70
C ALA A 874 -26.76 -14.91 -6.03
N VAL A 875 -26.03 -13.83 -6.33
CA VAL A 875 -26.18 -13.03 -7.54
C VAL A 875 -24.82 -12.73 -8.15
N GLU A 876 -24.75 -12.77 -9.48
CA GLU A 876 -23.65 -12.26 -10.30
C GLU A 876 -24.21 -11.25 -11.30
N ALA A 877 -23.63 -10.06 -11.31
CA ALA A 877 -24.03 -8.95 -12.15
C ALA A 877 -22.85 -8.40 -12.92
N ARG A 878 -23.11 -7.91 -14.13
CA ARG A 878 -22.11 -7.31 -15.01
C ARG A 878 -22.23 -5.79 -14.99
N CYS A 879 -21.09 -5.13 -14.84
CA CYS A 879 -20.95 -3.67 -14.86
C CYS A 879 -20.39 -3.22 -16.21
N ILE A 880 -20.97 -2.16 -16.78
CA ILE A 880 -20.45 -1.49 -17.99
C ILE A 880 -20.39 0.02 -17.80
N PRO A 881 -19.52 0.74 -18.54
CA PRO A 881 -19.51 2.20 -18.53
C PRO A 881 -20.87 2.79 -18.92
N SER A 882 -21.35 3.80 -18.20
CA SER A 882 -22.64 4.45 -18.46
C SER A 882 -22.71 5.12 -19.84
N SER A 883 -21.56 5.46 -20.43
CA SER A 883 -21.45 6.03 -21.78
C SER A 883 -21.77 5.06 -22.92
N ASN A 884 -21.79 3.74 -22.66
CA ASN A 884 -22.06 2.71 -23.66
C ASN A 884 -23.56 2.43 -23.88
N ILE A 885 -24.44 3.08 -23.12
CA ILE A 885 -25.88 3.00 -23.33
C ILE A 885 -26.23 3.95 -24.49
N GLY A 886 -26.30 3.41 -25.71
CA GLY A 886 -26.79 4.16 -26.86
C GLY A 886 -28.17 4.76 -26.57
N PHE A 887 -28.40 6.00 -27.04
CA PHE A 887 -29.69 6.71 -27.05
C PHE A 887 -30.76 5.95 -27.86
N SER A 888 -31.16 4.74 -27.45
CA SER A 888 -32.23 3.97 -28.07
C SER A 888 -33.24 3.39 -27.09
N GLN A 889 -33.10 3.63 -25.78
CA GLN A 889 -34.08 3.21 -24.76
C GLN A 889 -34.26 4.24 -23.64
N LEU A 890 -34.48 5.51 -24.01
CA LEU A 890 -35.17 6.49 -23.16
C LEU A 890 -36.57 6.71 -23.70
#